data_AF-A0A9D8I9V1-F1
#
_entry.id   AF-A0A9D8I9V1-F1
#
_cell.length_a   1.000
_cell.length_b   1.000
_cell.length_c   1.000
_cell.angle_alpha   90.00
_cell.angle_beta   90.00
_cell.angle_gamma   90.00
#
_symmetry.space_group_name_H-M   'P 1'
#
loop_
_entity.id
_entity.type
_entity.pdbx_description
1 polymer ?
#
loop_
_entity_poly.entity_id
_entity_poly.type
_entity_poly.pdbx_seq_one_letter_code
_entity_poly.pdbx_strand_id
1 'polypeptide(L)'
;MKSLFGLLIALGVLFSGRCVAADPPNILLILADDLGYGDVRCYNERSKVATPNLDRLAREGMRFTDAHSPATVCTPTRYSLLTGQMAFRVPNGGTVFTGAGGPSLIAQGKLTLPAMLRERGYGTACVGKWHVGLTFFDQDGQPVNAGGLAAVRRVDFSRRLAGGPVDCGFDSFFGTACCPTTDWLYAFIENDRVPVPPAGPLDKSKLPRHAYANDCRAGLIATNFPMEDVDLVFLKRSREFLERHVRESPGKPFFLFHSAQAVHLPSFAAPRFKGATKAGPHGDFIHQLDWIVGELLATLEKLGVADNTLVIFTSDNGPETTSVVHMRADHDHDGARPWRGVKRDSWEGGHRVPFIVRWPGQVKPGTTSAQLTSLTDVMATVAAITGARLPDNAAEDSFNMLSALRGEDRASIRPYLLQQAFSGARTLSIRRGPWKYLDHPGSGGNNYERGEMKPFGRPDTTPRAPGQLYNLETDPGETNNLFAARPEVVKELRALLDQSKASGRSRPDSSTPPKTTAPIPRQARDLSGWQVHIQTKLLESEPADTERALVLLKKMLDEIARDVPAPAVAELRKVPLFFSPAYKPGRSGAEFHPDAGWLRNNGRDPGMARAVEFSGVHDFEAEMKRMPNFALHELAHAFHHRVLQDGFANAEIKAAYNRARAAGEYDRVERTRGDGRPNTVERAYAMTDPMEYFAETTEAFFSRNDFFPFTRDELKRHDPEMFALLGKLWGVAPAQ
;
A
#
# COMPACT_ATOMS: atom_id res chain seq x y z
N MET A 1 53.88 -45.62 35.66
CA MET A 1 52.89 -46.19 34.73
C MET A 1 51.51 -46.15 35.41
N LYS A 2 50.55 -45.43 34.80
CA LYS A 2 49.06 -45.56 34.84
C LYS A 2 48.40 -45.85 36.20
N SER A 3 47.35 -45.18 36.70
CA SER A 3 46.31 -44.36 36.08
C SER A 3 45.54 -43.54 37.15
N LEU A 4 45.33 -42.28 36.81
CA LEU A 4 44.25 -41.34 37.11
C LEU A 4 42.90 -41.96 37.58
N PHE A 5 42.35 -41.47 38.70
CA PHE A 5 40.91 -41.33 38.97
C PHE A 5 40.70 -40.13 39.91
N GLY A 6 40.19 -39.01 39.37
CA GLY A 6 39.90 -37.78 40.12
C GLY A 6 38.54 -37.25 39.69
N LEU A 7 37.59 -37.34 40.62
CA LEU A 7 36.18 -36.95 40.51
C LEU A 7 36.06 -35.43 40.33
N LEU A 8 35.53 -34.97 39.19
CA LEU A 8 35.20 -33.56 38.93
C LEU A 8 33.71 -33.33 39.19
N ILE A 9 33.40 -32.60 40.26
CA ILE A 9 32.06 -32.07 40.55
C ILE A 9 31.85 -30.86 39.64
N ALA A 10 30.99 -30.99 38.63
CA ALA A 10 30.55 -29.88 37.80
C ALA A 10 29.37 -29.16 38.49
N LEU A 11 29.63 -27.96 39.01
CA LEU A 11 28.56 -27.03 39.40
C LEU A 11 27.90 -26.49 38.11
N GLY A 12 26.70 -26.98 37.80
CA GLY A 12 25.86 -26.42 36.76
C GLY A 12 25.26 -25.09 37.20
N VAL A 13 25.83 -23.97 36.74
CA VAL A 13 25.17 -22.67 36.80
C VAL A 13 24.09 -22.66 35.71
N LEU A 14 22.85 -22.88 36.11
CA LEU A 14 21.67 -22.62 35.28
C LEU A 14 21.59 -21.12 35.01
N PHE A 15 22.08 -20.69 33.84
CA PHE A 15 21.71 -19.39 33.29
C PHE A 15 20.24 -19.45 32.87
N SER A 16 19.37 -19.05 33.78
CA SER A 16 18.00 -18.68 33.48
C SER A 16 18.04 -17.46 32.56
N GLY A 17 18.12 -17.70 31.25
CA GLY A 17 17.92 -16.66 30.25
C GLY A 17 16.52 -16.08 30.41
N ARG A 18 16.40 -14.98 31.17
CA ARG A 18 15.21 -14.12 31.10
C ARG A 18 15.14 -13.66 29.65
N CYS A 19 14.12 -14.12 28.94
CA CYS A 19 13.71 -13.51 27.68
C CYS A 19 13.25 -12.08 28.04
N VAL A 20 14.18 -11.11 28.00
CA VAL A 20 13.83 -9.70 28.14
C VAL A 20 13.01 -9.38 26.89
N ALA A 21 11.73 -9.08 27.07
CA ALA A 21 10.92 -8.52 26.00
C ALA A 21 11.63 -7.26 25.51
N ALA A 22 11.88 -7.14 24.20
CA ALA A 22 12.56 -5.98 23.65
C ALA A 22 11.78 -4.71 24.04
N ASP A 23 12.49 -3.70 24.54
CA ASP A 23 11.87 -2.44 24.94
C ASP A 23 11.13 -1.81 23.75
N PRO A 24 9.92 -1.26 23.95
CA PRO A 24 9.17 -0.61 22.88
C PRO A 24 9.98 0.56 22.30
N PRO A 25 10.00 0.75 20.96
CA PRO A 25 10.78 1.81 20.35
C PRO A 25 10.14 3.18 20.61
N ASN A 26 10.97 4.22 20.67
CA ASN A 26 10.48 5.58 20.48
C ASN A 26 9.95 5.76 19.06
N ILE A 27 9.03 6.69 18.87
CA ILE A 27 8.40 6.95 17.56
C ILE A 27 8.49 8.44 17.25
N LEU A 28 9.14 8.78 16.14
CA LEU A 28 9.13 10.10 15.52
C LEU A 28 8.42 10.00 14.17
N LEU A 29 7.25 10.64 14.07
CA LEU A 29 6.50 10.76 12.82
C LEU A 29 6.61 12.20 12.32
N ILE A 30 7.26 12.38 11.17
CA ILE A 30 7.42 13.67 10.49
C ILE A 30 6.46 13.71 9.30
N LEU A 31 5.54 14.67 9.31
CA LEU A 31 4.57 14.89 8.25
C LEU A 31 4.83 16.25 7.60
N ALA A 32 5.28 16.24 6.35
CA ALA A 32 5.35 17.40 5.48
C ALA A 32 3.94 17.79 4.99
N ASP A 33 3.82 19.02 4.51
CA ASP A 33 2.56 19.60 4.00
C ASP A 33 2.75 19.95 2.53
N ASP A 34 1.98 19.30 1.64
CA ASP A 34 2.09 19.47 0.18
C ASP A 34 3.47 19.13 -0.43
N LEU A 35 4.29 18.28 0.20
CA LEU A 35 5.52 17.80 -0.43
C LEU A 35 5.20 16.67 -1.43
N GLY A 36 5.60 16.86 -2.69
CA GLY A 36 5.40 15.88 -3.74
C GLY A 36 6.45 14.77 -3.78
N TYR A 37 6.08 13.65 -4.39
CA TYR A 37 6.98 12.50 -4.63
C TYR A 37 8.25 12.90 -5.39
N GLY A 38 8.11 13.79 -6.38
CA GLY A 38 9.18 14.27 -7.24
C GLY A 38 10.05 15.38 -6.65
N ASP A 39 9.68 15.96 -5.50
CA ASP A 39 10.48 17.00 -4.85
C ASP A 39 11.74 16.41 -4.19
N VAL A 40 11.64 15.18 -3.67
CA VAL A 40 12.71 14.51 -2.93
C VAL A 40 13.67 13.78 -3.87
N ARG A 41 14.97 14.05 -3.72
CA ARG A 41 15.98 13.56 -4.68
C ARG A 41 16.13 12.05 -4.70
N CYS A 42 15.99 11.37 -3.55
CA CYS A 42 15.94 9.90 -3.52
C CYS A 42 14.70 9.29 -4.20
N TYR A 43 13.74 10.08 -4.67
CA TYR A 43 12.58 9.62 -5.43
C TYR A 43 12.59 10.09 -6.88
N ASN A 44 13.25 11.21 -7.14
CA ASN A 44 13.42 11.80 -8.46
C ASN A 44 14.86 12.33 -8.60
N GLU A 45 15.70 11.60 -9.31
CA GLU A 45 17.09 12.00 -9.58
C GLU A 45 17.20 13.34 -10.34
N ARG A 46 16.11 13.74 -11.03
CA ARG A 46 16.02 15.03 -11.74
C ARG A 46 15.51 16.17 -10.85
N SER A 47 15.31 15.95 -9.55
CA SER A 47 14.94 17.01 -8.62
C SER A 47 16.00 18.11 -8.65
N LYS A 48 15.52 19.37 -8.60
CA LYS A 48 16.38 20.57 -8.63
C LYS A 48 16.67 21.08 -7.23
N VAL A 49 16.05 20.46 -6.22
CA VAL A 49 16.29 20.73 -4.82
C VAL A 49 17.13 19.60 -4.25
N ALA A 50 18.23 19.93 -3.57
CA ALA A 50 19.01 18.95 -2.85
C ALA A 50 18.33 18.65 -1.50
N THR A 51 18.07 17.37 -1.23
CA THR A 51 17.49 16.87 0.02
C THR A 51 18.43 15.88 0.73
N PRO A 52 19.66 16.31 1.11
CA PRO A 52 20.68 15.40 1.61
C PRO A 52 20.31 14.65 2.89
N ASN A 53 19.46 15.23 3.76
CA ASN A 53 19.05 14.59 5.01
C ASN A 53 17.94 13.55 4.77
N LEU A 54 17.00 13.82 3.86
CA LEU A 54 16.04 12.81 3.41
C LEU A 54 16.72 11.69 2.63
N ASP A 55 17.69 12.02 1.79
CA ASP A 55 18.51 11.04 1.08
C ASP A 55 19.30 10.18 2.09
N ARG A 56 19.82 10.80 3.16
CA ARG A 56 20.47 10.09 4.28
C ARG A 56 19.48 9.18 5.00
N LEU A 57 18.28 9.67 5.33
CA LEU A 57 17.23 8.89 5.99
C LEU A 57 16.85 7.65 5.16
N ALA A 58 16.75 7.80 3.83
CA ALA A 58 16.50 6.69 2.92
C ALA A 58 17.68 5.70 2.86
N ARG A 59 18.93 6.17 2.84
CA ARG A 59 20.13 5.30 2.88
C ARG A 59 20.26 4.53 4.18
N GLU A 60 19.89 5.14 5.31
CA GLU A 60 19.94 4.50 6.63
C GLU A 60 18.71 3.65 6.94
N GLY A 61 17.68 3.71 6.10
CA GLY A 61 16.41 3.03 6.31
C GLY A 61 15.88 2.36 5.04
N MET A 62 14.58 2.48 4.82
CA MET A 62 13.84 1.95 3.68
C MET A 62 12.97 3.06 3.10
N ARG A 63 12.93 3.16 1.77
CA ARG A 63 11.94 4.00 1.06
C ARG A 63 10.85 3.14 0.43
N PHE A 64 9.61 3.58 0.51
CA PHE A 64 8.48 2.95 -0.19
C PHE A 64 8.23 3.68 -1.50
N THR A 65 8.09 2.96 -2.60
CA THR A 65 7.81 3.55 -3.93
C THR A 65 6.32 3.58 -4.26
N ASP A 66 5.49 2.85 -3.53
CA ASP A 66 4.04 2.69 -3.74
C ASP A 66 3.20 3.08 -2.51
N ALA A 67 3.55 4.22 -1.91
CA ALA A 67 2.91 4.77 -0.72
C ALA A 67 1.99 5.95 -1.04
N HIS A 68 0.80 5.95 -0.42
CA HIS A 68 -0.27 6.89 -0.77
C HIS A 68 -0.93 7.57 0.44
N SER A 69 -1.14 8.88 0.36
CA SER A 69 -2.09 9.54 1.23
C SER A 69 -3.52 9.03 0.95
N PRO A 70 -4.36 8.86 1.98
CA PRO A 70 -5.74 8.40 1.81
C PRO A 70 -6.63 9.48 1.17
N ALA A 71 -6.21 10.74 1.25
CA ALA A 71 -6.86 11.85 0.59
C ALA A 71 -5.86 12.72 -0.19
N THR A 72 -6.37 13.49 -1.14
CA THR A 72 -5.56 14.39 -1.97
C THR A 72 -5.45 15.80 -1.35
N VAL A 73 -5.86 15.97 -0.09
CA VAL A 73 -5.81 17.21 0.69
C VAL A 73 -5.62 16.95 2.19
N CYS A 74 -5.06 17.95 2.88
CA CYS A 74 -4.56 17.90 4.26
C CYS A 74 -5.53 17.36 5.32
N THR A 75 -6.65 18.04 5.62
CA THR A 75 -7.57 17.66 6.73
C THR A 75 -7.99 16.20 6.71
N PRO A 76 -8.57 15.66 5.61
CA PRO A 76 -8.96 14.25 5.57
C PRO A 76 -7.78 13.29 5.65
N THR A 77 -6.59 13.63 5.14
CA THR A 77 -5.40 12.79 5.32
C THR A 77 -5.00 12.73 6.78
N ARG A 78 -4.91 13.88 7.46
CA ARG A 78 -4.49 13.97 8.87
C ARG A 78 -5.46 13.23 9.79
N TYR A 79 -6.77 13.36 9.54
CA TYR A 79 -7.79 12.53 10.19
C TYR A 79 -7.50 11.03 10.01
N SER A 80 -7.29 10.61 8.76
CA SER A 80 -7.15 9.19 8.40
C SER A 80 -5.85 8.57 8.92
N LEU A 81 -4.76 9.35 8.97
CA LEU A 81 -3.48 8.97 9.56
C LEU A 81 -3.62 8.73 11.08
N LEU A 82 -4.33 9.61 11.79
CA LEU A 82 -4.46 9.55 13.24
C LEU A 82 -5.50 8.53 13.72
N THR A 83 -6.45 8.12 12.87
CA THR A 83 -7.55 7.21 13.25
C THR A 83 -7.51 5.86 12.54
N GLY A 84 -6.69 5.73 11.49
CA GLY A 84 -6.67 4.57 10.59
C GLY A 84 -7.98 4.37 9.82
N GLN A 85 -8.85 5.38 9.73
CA GLN A 85 -10.15 5.34 9.06
C GLN A 85 -10.20 6.37 7.92
N MET A 86 -10.70 5.98 6.75
CA MET A 86 -10.93 6.89 5.64
C MET A 86 -11.93 7.99 6.01
N ALA A 87 -11.57 9.25 5.81
CA ALA A 87 -12.41 10.37 6.24
C ALA A 87 -13.78 10.44 5.52
N PHE A 88 -13.93 9.95 4.29
CA PHE A 88 -15.25 9.93 3.62
C PHE A 88 -16.34 9.15 4.40
N ARG A 89 -15.93 8.33 5.38
CA ARG A 89 -16.84 7.55 6.25
C ARG A 89 -17.48 8.39 7.35
N VAL A 90 -16.96 9.58 7.65
CA VAL A 90 -17.51 10.46 8.69
C VAL A 90 -18.23 11.67 8.09
N PRO A 91 -19.25 12.22 8.78
CA PRO A 91 -19.90 13.44 8.34
C PRO A 91 -18.89 14.56 8.10
N ASN A 92 -19.03 15.27 6.99
CA ASN A 92 -18.12 16.34 6.56
C ASN A 92 -16.66 15.92 6.35
N GLY A 93 -16.34 14.63 6.30
CA GLY A 93 -14.95 14.16 6.22
C GLY A 93 -14.24 14.42 4.89
N GLY A 94 -14.83 15.17 3.96
CA GLY A 94 -14.14 15.74 2.80
C GLY A 94 -13.82 17.25 2.94
N THR A 95 -14.23 17.89 4.03
CA THR A 95 -14.09 19.33 4.22
C THR A 95 -12.70 19.68 4.75
N VAL A 96 -12.07 20.68 4.16
CA VAL A 96 -10.84 21.30 4.67
C VAL A 96 -11.21 22.46 5.60
N PHE A 97 -10.69 22.46 6.82
CA PHE A 97 -11.01 23.51 7.80
C PHE A 97 -10.25 24.82 7.51
N THR A 98 -10.80 25.93 8.00
CA THR A 98 -10.12 27.23 8.01
C THR A 98 -10.55 28.02 9.24
N GLY A 99 -9.66 28.81 9.82
CA GLY A 99 -9.91 29.70 10.95
C GLY A 99 -10.41 28.94 12.17
N ALA A 100 -11.55 29.37 12.68
CA ALA A 100 -12.28 28.69 13.75
C ALA A 100 -13.21 27.58 13.23
N GLY A 101 -12.94 27.04 12.03
CA GLY A 101 -13.71 25.97 11.43
C GLY A 101 -13.60 24.69 12.24
N GLY A 102 -14.74 24.25 12.76
CA GLY A 102 -14.93 23.06 13.59
C GLY A 102 -16.35 22.52 13.41
N PRO A 103 -16.79 21.54 14.21
CA PRO A 103 -16.04 20.84 15.25
C PRO A 103 -14.98 19.88 14.67
N SER A 104 -14.22 19.22 15.54
CA SER A 104 -13.28 18.15 15.16
C SER A 104 -13.97 17.05 14.34
N LEU A 105 -13.27 16.51 13.33
CA LEU A 105 -13.70 15.30 12.63
C LEU A 105 -13.56 14.05 13.49
N ILE A 106 -12.68 14.09 14.50
CA ILE A 106 -12.50 12.97 15.43
C ILE A 106 -13.65 13.02 16.44
N ALA A 107 -14.58 12.08 16.29
CA ALA A 107 -15.68 11.91 17.22
C ALA A 107 -15.16 11.61 18.63
N GLN A 108 -15.87 12.11 19.64
CA GLN A 108 -15.53 11.84 21.04
C GLN A 108 -15.46 10.33 21.30
N GLY A 109 -14.38 9.88 21.94
CA GLY A 109 -14.15 8.45 22.24
C GLY A 109 -13.64 7.62 21.05
N LYS A 110 -13.48 8.18 19.85
CA LYS A 110 -12.80 7.50 18.75
C LYS A 110 -11.34 7.26 19.14
N LEU A 111 -10.90 6.00 19.09
CA LEU A 111 -9.50 5.67 19.37
C LEU A 111 -8.60 6.30 18.29
N THR A 112 -7.55 6.97 18.73
CA THR A 112 -6.54 7.59 17.88
C THR A 112 -5.17 6.95 18.11
N LEU A 113 -4.24 7.13 17.17
CA LEU A 113 -2.85 6.72 17.29
C LEU A 113 -2.17 7.21 18.60
N PRO A 114 -2.21 8.50 18.96
CA PRO A 114 -1.63 8.96 20.23
C PRO A 114 -2.36 8.41 21.46
N ALA A 115 -3.69 8.29 21.45
CA ALA A 115 -4.42 7.70 22.57
C ALA A 115 -4.02 6.24 22.80
N MET A 116 -3.93 5.46 21.72
CA MET A 116 -3.46 4.08 21.74
C MET A 116 -2.03 3.97 22.28
N LEU A 117 -1.12 4.86 21.88
CA LEU A 117 0.26 4.87 22.36
C LEU A 117 0.35 5.28 23.84
N ARG A 118 -0.46 6.25 24.27
CA ARG A 118 -0.55 6.66 25.67
C ARG A 118 -0.99 5.51 26.57
N GLU A 119 -1.95 4.69 26.12
CA GLU A 119 -2.35 3.44 26.82
C GLU A 119 -1.22 2.41 26.92
N ARG A 120 -0.23 2.44 25.99
CA ARG A 120 0.99 1.63 26.07
C ARG A 120 2.13 2.30 26.83
N GLY A 121 1.86 3.40 27.54
CA GLY A 121 2.83 4.07 28.41
C GLY A 121 3.77 5.05 27.71
N TYR A 122 3.46 5.46 26.48
CA TYR A 122 4.24 6.48 25.77
C TYR A 122 3.98 7.87 26.34
N GLY A 123 5.01 8.73 26.37
CA GLY A 123 4.81 10.18 26.42
C GLY A 123 4.47 10.70 25.01
N THR A 124 3.35 11.38 24.83
CA THR A 124 2.86 11.76 23.50
C THR A 124 2.85 13.27 23.28
N ALA A 125 3.43 13.73 22.17
CA ALA A 125 3.44 15.14 21.79
C ALA A 125 3.12 15.35 20.31
N CYS A 126 2.34 16.39 20.03
CA CYS A 126 2.14 16.91 18.69
C CYS A 126 2.75 18.30 18.59
N VAL A 127 3.56 18.54 17.56
CA VAL A 127 4.13 19.86 17.31
C VAL A 127 3.86 20.25 15.86
N GLY A 128 3.16 21.37 15.67
CA GLY A 128 2.92 21.99 14.37
C GLY A 128 1.46 21.98 13.90
N LYS A 129 1.22 21.79 12.61
CA LYS A 129 -0.12 21.91 12.00
C LYS A 129 -1.05 20.78 12.47
N TRP A 130 -2.16 21.12 13.16
CA TRP A 130 -3.17 20.12 13.56
C TRP A 130 -4.11 19.75 12.40
N HIS A 131 -4.97 20.69 12.04
CA HIS A 131 -5.84 20.67 10.86
C HIS A 131 -6.84 19.52 10.73
N VAL A 132 -7.30 18.94 11.85
CA VAL A 132 -8.38 17.92 11.89
C VAL A 132 -9.70 18.49 12.44
N GLY A 133 -9.75 19.81 12.65
CA GLY A 133 -10.84 20.51 13.31
C GLY A 133 -10.67 20.52 14.83
N LEU A 134 -11.23 21.55 15.46
CA LEU A 134 -11.34 21.74 16.90
C LEU A 134 -12.46 22.77 17.14
N THR A 135 -12.90 22.92 18.39
CA THR A 135 -14.02 23.79 18.74
C THR A 135 -13.53 24.94 19.61
N PHE A 136 -13.64 26.16 19.08
CA PHE A 136 -13.54 27.39 19.86
C PHE A 136 -14.90 27.76 20.46
N PHE A 137 -14.90 28.68 21.42
CA PHE A 137 -16.13 29.18 22.04
C PHE A 137 -16.15 30.71 22.03
N ASP A 138 -17.33 31.31 21.97
CA ASP A 138 -17.50 32.74 22.15
C ASP A 138 -17.69 33.12 23.63
N GLN A 139 -17.96 34.41 23.88
CA GLN A 139 -18.11 34.98 25.22
C GLN A 139 -19.26 34.34 26.02
N ASP A 140 -20.30 33.85 25.35
CA ASP A 140 -21.45 33.18 25.96
C ASP A 140 -21.22 31.67 26.14
N GLY A 141 -20.03 31.18 25.78
CA GLY A 141 -19.68 29.76 25.81
C GLY A 141 -20.32 28.95 24.69
N GLN A 142 -20.84 29.60 23.63
CA GLN A 142 -21.39 28.91 22.47
C GLN A 142 -20.27 28.50 21.50
N PRO A 143 -20.38 27.31 20.87
CA PRO A 143 -19.34 26.84 19.96
C PRO A 143 -19.25 27.72 18.71
N VAL A 144 -18.02 28.08 18.35
CA VAL A 144 -17.68 28.76 17.09
C VAL A 144 -17.10 27.74 16.14
N ASN A 145 -17.92 27.34 15.16
CA ASN A 145 -17.63 26.24 14.22
C ASN A 145 -17.58 26.69 12.75
N ALA A 146 -17.75 27.98 12.47
CA ALA A 146 -17.67 28.52 11.13
C ALA A 146 -16.21 28.85 10.77
N GLY A 147 -15.86 28.68 9.50
CA GLY A 147 -14.61 29.22 8.96
C GLY A 147 -14.68 30.74 8.77
N GLY A 148 -13.56 31.33 8.33
CA GLY A 148 -13.52 32.74 7.97
C GLY A 148 -13.19 33.71 9.11
N LEU A 149 -12.85 34.93 8.74
CA LEU A 149 -12.45 36.00 9.66
C LEU A 149 -13.57 36.39 10.65
N ALA A 150 -14.83 36.37 10.22
CA ALA A 150 -15.96 36.72 11.07
C ALA A 150 -16.12 35.75 12.26
N ALA A 151 -15.87 34.46 12.04
CA ALA A 151 -15.89 33.47 13.09
C ALA A 151 -14.71 33.66 14.05
N VAL A 152 -13.49 33.87 13.51
CA VAL A 152 -12.30 34.15 14.33
C VAL A 152 -12.50 35.34 15.26
N ARG A 153 -13.18 36.40 14.81
CA ARG A 153 -13.49 37.59 15.64
C ARG A 153 -14.45 37.32 16.80
N ARG A 154 -15.26 36.26 16.73
CA ARG A 154 -16.18 35.88 17.80
C ARG A 154 -15.53 35.05 18.90
N VAL A 155 -14.35 34.49 18.63
CA VAL A 155 -13.65 33.59 19.57
C VAL A 155 -13.27 34.34 20.84
N ASP A 156 -13.62 33.76 21.98
CA ASP A 156 -13.09 34.11 23.29
C ASP A 156 -11.82 33.30 23.56
N PHE A 157 -10.66 33.88 23.26
CA PHE A 157 -9.36 33.21 23.40
C PHE A 157 -8.95 32.94 24.86
N SER A 158 -9.68 33.47 25.86
CA SER A 158 -9.45 33.13 27.26
C SER A 158 -9.97 31.74 27.63
N ARG A 159 -10.86 31.17 26.80
CA ARG A 159 -11.47 29.87 27.01
C ARG A 159 -10.60 28.72 26.54
N ARG A 160 -10.88 27.56 27.12
CA ARG A 160 -10.32 26.28 26.67
C ARG A 160 -10.95 25.88 25.34
N LEU A 161 -10.13 25.36 24.44
CA LEU A 161 -10.54 24.70 23.20
C LEU A 161 -11.10 23.31 23.52
N ALA A 162 -12.01 22.77 22.69
CA ALA A 162 -12.48 21.39 22.80
C ALA A 162 -12.22 20.59 21.52
N GLY A 163 -12.07 19.26 21.65
CA GLY A 163 -11.84 18.36 20.52
C GLY A 163 -10.49 18.54 19.83
N GLY A 164 -9.54 19.22 20.50
CA GLY A 164 -8.19 19.46 20.02
C GLY A 164 -7.24 18.28 20.28
N PRO A 165 -5.93 18.44 19.98
CA PRO A 165 -4.95 17.36 20.10
C PRO A 165 -4.89 16.67 21.48
N VAL A 166 -4.98 17.44 22.57
CA VAL A 166 -4.93 16.88 23.93
C VAL A 166 -6.19 16.08 24.30
N ASP A 167 -7.35 16.46 23.75
CA ASP A 167 -8.59 15.67 23.85
C ASP A 167 -8.51 14.39 23.01
N CYS A 168 -7.64 14.38 22.00
CA CYS A 168 -7.41 13.27 21.09
C CYS A 168 -6.25 12.37 21.50
N GLY A 169 -5.72 12.48 22.73
CA GLY A 169 -4.75 11.54 23.29
C GLY A 169 -3.29 12.00 23.33
N PHE A 170 -2.98 13.21 22.88
CA PHE A 170 -1.67 13.81 23.10
C PHE A 170 -1.52 14.33 24.54
N ASP A 171 -0.39 14.09 25.20
CA ASP A 171 -0.09 14.66 26.52
C ASP A 171 0.27 16.15 26.41
N SER A 172 0.85 16.56 25.28
CA SER A 172 1.15 17.96 25.00
C SER A 172 0.96 18.32 23.52
N PHE A 173 0.62 19.58 23.27
CA PHE A 173 0.52 20.14 21.93
C PHE A 173 1.11 21.54 21.86
N PHE A 174 1.85 21.82 20.79
CA PHE A 174 2.21 23.18 20.41
C PHE A 174 2.07 23.34 18.91
N GLY A 175 1.23 24.24 18.43
CA GLY A 175 0.97 24.29 16.99
C GLY A 175 -0.09 25.29 16.55
N THR A 176 -0.69 25.03 15.39
CA THR A 176 -1.77 25.86 14.82
C THR A 176 -3.02 25.04 14.59
N ALA A 177 -4.18 25.72 14.61
CA ALA A 177 -5.48 25.07 14.39
C ALA A 177 -5.58 24.47 12.99
N CYS A 178 -5.29 25.27 11.95
CA CYS A 178 -5.26 24.88 10.54
C CYS A 178 -3.91 25.26 9.91
N CYS A 179 -3.86 25.54 8.60
CA CYS A 179 -2.65 25.90 7.86
C CYS A 179 -1.90 27.12 8.47
N PRO A 180 -0.68 26.94 9.00
CA PRO A 180 0.05 27.99 9.71
C PRO A 180 0.19 29.36 9.03
N THR A 181 0.39 29.45 7.70
CA THR A 181 0.61 30.75 7.02
C THR A 181 -0.43 31.10 5.94
N THR A 182 -1.54 30.36 5.89
CA THR A 182 -2.62 30.51 4.89
C THR A 182 -3.97 30.86 5.52
N ASP A 183 -4.07 30.89 6.85
CA ASP A 183 -5.36 30.81 7.53
C ASP A 183 -5.96 32.16 7.99
N TRP A 184 -7.14 32.15 8.59
CA TRP A 184 -7.77 33.33 9.18
C TRP A 184 -7.28 33.66 10.60
N LEU A 185 -6.63 32.69 11.27
CA LEU A 185 -6.07 32.83 12.61
C LEU A 185 -4.58 32.45 12.60
N TYR A 186 -3.73 33.43 12.82
CA TYR A 186 -2.27 33.27 12.94
C TYR A 186 -1.87 33.38 14.41
N ALA A 187 -2.09 32.31 15.17
CA ALA A 187 -1.74 32.22 16.58
C ALA A 187 -1.33 30.80 16.93
N PHE A 188 -0.40 30.66 17.88
CA PHE A 188 -0.05 29.36 18.42
C PHE A 188 -1.08 28.92 19.45
N ILE A 189 -1.40 27.63 19.42
CA ILE A 189 -2.10 26.92 20.47
C ILE A 189 -1.05 26.17 21.28
N GLU A 190 -1.14 26.29 22.60
CA GLU A 190 -0.37 25.50 23.56
C GLU A 190 -1.36 24.68 24.38
N ASN A 191 -1.28 23.35 24.23
CA ASN A 191 -2.21 22.35 24.73
C ASN A 191 -3.67 22.61 24.26
N ASP A 192 -4.46 23.27 25.08
CA ASP A 192 -5.88 23.54 24.87
C ASP A 192 -6.23 25.03 24.92
N ARG A 193 -5.24 25.92 24.76
CA ARG A 193 -5.41 27.37 24.84
C ARG A 193 -4.58 28.12 23.80
N VAL A 194 -4.98 29.34 23.51
CA VAL A 194 -4.19 30.31 22.73
C VAL A 194 -3.55 31.29 23.72
N PRO A 195 -2.29 31.06 24.16
CA PRO A 195 -1.67 31.86 25.22
C PRO A 195 -1.44 33.31 24.82
N VAL A 196 -1.22 33.57 23.54
CA VAL A 196 -1.08 34.93 22.99
C VAL A 196 -2.19 35.12 21.95
N PRO A 197 -3.31 35.74 22.33
CA PRO A 197 -4.40 36.03 21.40
C PRO A 197 -3.94 36.93 20.24
N PRO A 198 -4.61 36.87 19.08
CA PRO A 198 -4.31 37.77 17.98
C PRO A 198 -4.57 39.24 18.37
N ALA A 199 -3.61 40.12 18.10
CA ALA A 199 -3.66 41.53 18.49
C ALA A 199 -4.28 42.44 17.41
N GLY A 200 -4.39 41.96 16.17
CA GLY A 200 -4.91 42.74 15.06
C GLY A 200 -4.79 42.03 13.71
N PRO A 201 -5.17 42.70 12.61
CA PRO A 201 -5.05 42.14 11.27
C PRO A 201 -3.58 41.95 10.85
N LEU A 202 -3.32 40.91 10.07
CA LEU A 202 -2.03 40.68 9.43
C LEU A 202 -1.69 41.79 8.43
N ASP A 203 -0.56 42.46 8.65
CA ASP A 203 0.02 43.40 7.70
C ASP A 203 0.78 42.65 6.59
N LYS A 204 0.08 42.32 5.51
CA LYS A 204 0.66 41.62 4.36
C LYS A 204 1.74 42.43 3.63
N SER A 205 1.84 43.74 3.86
CA SER A 205 2.86 44.57 3.19
C SER A 205 4.28 44.22 3.63
N LYS A 206 4.42 43.63 4.82
CA LYS A 206 5.68 43.20 5.45
C LYS A 206 6.11 41.77 5.08
N LEU A 207 5.28 41.03 4.36
CA LEU A 207 5.56 39.65 3.99
C LEU A 207 6.41 39.56 2.71
N PRO A 208 7.15 38.46 2.51
CA PRO A 208 7.85 38.18 1.27
C PRO A 208 6.94 38.31 0.04
N ARG A 209 7.46 38.89 -1.03
CA ARG A 209 6.77 39.04 -2.31
C ARG A 209 7.46 38.21 -3.39
N HIS A 210 6.81 37.14 -3.82
CA HIS A 210 7.24 36.28 -4.92
C HIS A 210 6.05 35.45 -5.43
N ALA A 211 6.22 34.73 -6.55
CA ALA A 211 5.16 33.93 -7.18
C ALA A 211 4.51 32.90 -6.22
N TYR A 212 5.30 32.36 -5.28
CA TYR A 212 4.85 31.40 -4.27
C TYR A 212 4.26 32.02 -2.99
N ALA A 213 3.98 33.33 -2.93
CA ALA A 213 3.48 34.02 -1.72
C ALA A 213 1.95 34.26 -1.72
N ASN A 214 1.26 33.80 -2.77
CA ASN A 214 -0.09 34.26 -3.09
C ASN A 214 -1.23 33.62 -2.25
N ASP A 215 -0.96 32.51 -1.55
CA ASP A 215 -1.96 31.80 -0.74
C ASP A 215 -1.97 32.23 0.74
N CYS A 216 -2.03 33.53 1.00
CA CYS A 216 -2.01 34.09 2.35
C CYS A 216 -3.25 34.95 2.61
N ARG A 217 -4.11 34.54 3.56
CA ARG A 217 -5.37 35.22 3.88
C ARG A 217 -5.16 36.43 4.79
N ALA A 218 -6.05 37.41 4.69
CA ALA A 218 -6.09 38.58 5.59
C ALA A 218 -6.72 38.20 6.95
N GLY A 219 -6.00 37.38 7.72
CA GLY A 219 -6.40 36.91 9.04
C GLY A 219 -6.01 37.85 10.18
N LEU A 220 -6.33 37.44 11.41
CA LEU A 220 -5.82 38.09 12.63
C LEU A 220 -4.54 37.39 13.10
N ILE A 221 -3.57 38.15 13.59
CA ILE A 221 -2.24 37.65 13.97
C ILE A 221 -1.86 38.00 15.41
N ALA A 222 -1.27 37.02 16.11
CA ALA A 222 -0.65 37.18 17.42
C ALA A 222 0.71 37.87 17.30
N THR A 223 1.06 38.70 18.28
CA THR A 223 2.30 39.51 18.24
C THR A 223 3.58 38.65 18.22
N ASN A 224 3.50 37.41 18.69
CA ASN A 224 4.61 36.47 18.74
C ASN A 224 4.58 35.42 17.61
N PHE A 225 3.77 35.60 16.56
CA PHE A 225 3.66 34.64 15.45
C PHE A 225 4.60 35.02 14.30
N PRO A 226 5.72 34.31 14.08
CA PRO A 226 6.71 34.70 13.10
C PRO A 226 6.41 34.03 11.75
N MET A 227 5.78 34.76 10.83
CA MET A 227 5.29 34.20 9.54
C MET A 227 6.36 33.46 8.70
N GLU A 228 7.64 33.77 8.86
CA GLU A 228 8.75 33.13 8.13
C GLU A 228 9.50 32.08 8.95
N ASP A 229 9.41 32.11 10.29
CA ASP A 229 10.16 31.21 11.18
C ASP A 229 9.27 30.16 11.87
N VAL A 230 8.01 30.00 11.43
CA VAL A 230 7.04 29.08 12.04
C VAL A 230 7.62 27.68 12.24
N ASP A 231 8.22 27.09 11.21
CA ASP A 231 8.81 25.76 11.29
C ASP A 231 10.06 25.72 12.19
N LEU A 232 10.82 26.82 12.32
CA LEU A 232 11.93 26.89 13.28
C LEU A 232 11.41 26.92 14.72
N VAL A 233 10.26 27.54 14.96
CA VAL A 233 9.57 27.46 16.26
C VAL A 233 9.10 26.02 16.51
N PHE A 234 8.52 25.35 15.51
CA PHE A 234 8.12 23.94 15.64
C PHE A 234 9.32 23.01 15.91
N LEU A 235 10.45 23.21 15.22
CA LEU A 235 11.67 22.46 15.49
C LEU A 235 12.16 22.69 16.93
N LYS A 236 12.20 23.94 17.39
CA LYS A 236 12.59 24.27 18.77
C LYS A 236 11.72 23.53 19.79
N ARG A 237 10.39 23.57 19.63
CA ARG A 237 9.45 22.88 20.53
C ARG A 237 9.57 21.37 20.50
N SER A 238 9.85 20.80 19.32
CA SER A 238 10.11 19.38 19.16
C SER A 238 11.37 18.94 19.92
N ARG A 239 12.46 19.71 19.80
CA ARG A 239 13.71 19.47 20.54
C ARG A 239 13.51 19.61 22.04
N GLU A 240 12.82 20.65 22.49
CA GLU A 240 12.46 20.84 23.90
C GLU A 240 11.68 19.65 24.47
N PHE A 241 10.72 19.10 23.72
CA PHE A 241 10.00 17.90 24.12
C PHE A 241 10.94 16.69 24.24
N LEU A 242 11.76 16.42 23.22
CA LEU A 242 12.67 15.28 23.22
C LEU A 242 13.70 15.36 24.37
N GLU A 243 14.36 16.51 24.52
CA GLU A 243 15.36 16.76 25.56
C GLU A 243 14.73 16.64 26.96
N ARG A 244 13.53 17.20 27.16
CA ARG A 244 12.81 17.11 28.42
C ARG A 244 12.40 15.67 28.72
N HIS A 245 11.80 14.97 27.76
CA HIS A 245 11.30 13.61 27.93
C HIS A 245 12.44 12.63 28.31
N VAL A 246 13.56 12.68 27.57
CA VAL A 246 14.72 11.81 27.87
C VAL A 246 15.31 12.12 29.25
N ARG A 247 15.34 13.39 29.65
CA ARG A 247 15.86 13.81 30.96
C ARG A 247 14.94 13.43 32.12
N GLU A 248 13.65 13.65 31.98
CA GLU A 248 12.67 13.56 33.09
C GLU A 248 11.97 12.20 33.15
N SER A 249 12.01 11.40 32.08
CA SER A 249 11.39 10.08 32.00
C SER A 249 12.31 9.07 31.30
N PRO A 250 13.55 8.85 31.81
CA PRO A 250 14.51 7.95 31.17
C PRO A 250 13.93 6.54 31.04
N GLY A 251 14.11 5.92 29.87
CA GLY A 251 13.60 4.59 29.54
C GLY A 251 12.11 4.52 29.19
N LYS A 252 11.32 5.57 29.45
CA LYS A 252 9.93 5.66 28.96
C LYS A 252 9.94 5.96 27.46
N PRO A 253 9.18 5.24 26.61
CA PRO A 253 9.14 5.55 25.18
C PRO A 253 8.37 6.86 24.92
N PHE A 254 8.71 7.57 23.84
CA PHE A 254 7.95 8.75 23.38
C PHE A 254 7.33 8.55 22.00
N PHE A 255 6.26 9.30 21.74
CA PHE A 255 5.69 9.54 20.42
C PHE A 255 5.68 11.03 20.14
N LEU A 256 6.49 11.46 19.17
CA LEU A 256 6.49 12.83 18.66
C LEU A 256 5.90 12.84 17.25
N PHE A 257 4.77 13.52 17.10
CA PHE A 257 4.20 13.86 15.80
C PHE A 257 4.64 15.29 15.41
N HIS A 258 5.67 15.38 14.57
CA HIS A 258 6.17 16.64 14.01
C HIS A 258 5.46 16.93 12.68
N SER A 259 4.55 17.89 12.70
CA SER A 259 3.65 18.22 11.60
C SER A 259 4.02 19.57 11.02
N ALA A 260 4.87 19.57 9.99
CA ALA A 260 5.49 20.78 9.45
C ALA A 260 4.48 21.71 8.75
N GLN A 261 4.85 22.99 8.62
CA GLN A 261 4.26 23.90 7.65
C GLN A 261 4.87 23.68 6.26
N ALA A 262 6.16 23.38 6.21
CA ALA A 262 6.85 23.16 4.95
C ALA A 262 6.28 21.92 4.22
N VAL A 263 5.94 22.01 2.93
CA VAL A 263 6.24 23.11 1.98
C VAL A 263 5.00 23.86 1.49
N HIS A 264 3.89 23.81 2.23
CA HIS A 264 2.61 24.44 1.88
C HIS A 264 2.76 25.93 1.54
N LEU A 265 1.97 26.42 0.58
CA LEU A 265 1.96 27.84 0.23
C LEU A 265 1.33 28.71 1.33
N PRO A 266 1.77 29.96 1.56
CA PRO A 266 2.86 30.63 0.89
C PRO A 266 4.22 30.07 1.34
N SER A 267 5.16 29.98 0.41
CA SER A 267 6.52 29.51 0.71
C SER A 267 7.33 30.59 1.42
N PHE A 268 7.19 30.66 2.74
CA PHE A 268 7.90 31.58 3.61
C PHE A 268 9.03 30.85 4.34
N ALA A 269 10.06 30.47 3.59
CA ALA A 269 11.29 29.97 4.17
C ALA A 269 11.93 31.04 5.07
N ALA A 270 12.44 30.62 6.22
CA ALA A 270 13.12 31.46 7.17
C ALA A 270 14.30 32.19 6.51
N PRO A 271 14.67 33.40 6.97
CA PRO A 271 15.66 34.25 6.30
C PRO A 271 16.97 33.55 5.93
N ARG A 272 17.43 32.58 6.75
CA ARG A 272 18.66 31.81 6.52
C ARG A 272 18.62 30.84 5.33
N PHE A 273 17.44 30.51 4.80
CA PHE A 273 17.29 29.57 3.68
C PHE A 273 16.99 30.27 2.35
N LYS A 274 16.67 31.56 2.37
CA LYS A 274 16.37 32.32 1.16
C LYS A 274 17.60 32.38 0.26
N GLY A 275 17.42 31.99 -1.00
CA GLY A 275 18.49 31.88 -2.00
C GLY A 275 19.43 30.68 -1.81
N ALA A 276 19.11 29.73 -0.93
CA ALA A 276 19.94 28.54 -0.71
C ALA A 276 19.92 27.57 -1.91
N THR A 277 18.88 27.65 -2.75
CA THR A 277 18.70 26.77 -3.90
C THR A 277 18.62 27.53 -5.22
N LYS A 278 18.79 26.81 -6.33
CA LYS A 278 18.54 27.34 -7.68
C LYS A 278 17.08 27.13 -8.13
N ALA A 279 16.21 26.62 -7.25
CA ALA A 279 14.83 26.26 -7.54
C ALA A 279 13.83 27.28 -6.95
N GLY A 280 14.30 28.49 -6.68
CA GLY A 280 13.48 29.61 -6.22
C GLY A 280 12.97 29.48 -4.77
N PRO A 281 12.08 30.39 -4.34
CA PRO A 281 11.60 30.44 -2.94
C PRO A 281 10.92 29.16 -2.46
N HIS A 282 10.24 28.42 -3.35
CA HIS A 282 9.66 27.12 -2.98
C HIS A 282 10.73 26.05 -2.79
N GLY A 283 11.77 26.04 -3.66
CA GLY A 283 12.93 25.17 -3.48
C GLY A 283 13.68 25.43 -2.18
N ASP A 284 13.82 26.70 -1.79
CA ASP A 284 14.40 27.09 -0.50
C ASP A 284 13.58 26.56 0.68
N PHE A 285 12.25 26.51 0.53
CA PHE A 285 11.36 25.98 1.56
C PHE A 285 11.43 24.44 1.67
N ILE A 286 11.54 23.74 0.54
CA ILE A 286 11.86 22.30 0.52
C ILE A 286 13.22 22.04 1.18
N HIS A 287 14.23 22.87 0.91
CA HIS A 287 15.54 22.74 1.53
C HIS A 287 15.49 23.00 3.06
N GLN A 288 14.68 23.95 3.52
CA GLN A 288 14.43 24.15 4.94
C GLN A 288 13.82 22.91 5.61
N LEU A 289 12.81 22.27 4.98
CA LEU A 289 12.22 21.03 5.48
C LEU A 289 13.27 19.93 5.63
N ASP A 290 14.11 19.73 4.61
CA ASP A 290 15.20 18.75 4.66
C ASP A 290 16.16 19.04 5.82
N TRP A 291 16.54 20.31 6.02
CA TRP A 291 17.39 20.70 7.14
C TRP A 291 16.74 20.42 8.50
N ILE A 292 15.44 20.69 8.66
CA ILE A 292 14.69 20.38 9.89
C ILE A 292 14.69 18.89 10.18
N VAL A 293 14.51 18.05 9.16
CA VAL A 293 14.63 16.58 9.30
C VAL A 293 16.02 16.21 9.81
N GLY A 294 17.07 16.80 9.24
CA GLY A 294 18.45 16.62 9.71
C GLY A 294 18.65 16.98 11.18
N GLU A 295 18.11 18.11 11.64
CA GLU A 295 18.21 18.55 13.02
C GLU A 295 17.45 17.64 14.00
N LEU A 296 16.29 17.11 13.60
CA LEU A 296 15.56 16.14 14.42
C LEU A 296 16.35 14.83 14.56
N LEU A 297 16.94 14.32 13.47
CA LEU A 297 17.80 13.13 13.50
C LEU A 297 19.04 13.36 14.37
N ALA A 298 19.73 14.50 14.20
CA ALA A 298 20.89 14.86 15.02
C ALA A 298 20.52 15.00 16.50
N THR A 299 19.30 15.46 16.81
CA THR A 299 18.80 15.53 18.20
C THR A 299 18.65 14.13 18.80
N LEU A 300 18.09 13.17 18.06
CA LEU A 300 17.99 11.78 18.52
C LEU A 300 19.36 11.15 18.78
N GLU A 301 20.34 11.42 17.91
CA GLU A 301 21.73 10.96 18.05
C GLU A 301 22.38 11.56 19.30
N LYS A 302 22.27 12.88 19.48
CA LYS A 302 22.81 13.59 20.65
C LYS A 302 22.21 13.08 21.97
N LEU A 303 20.94 12.69 21.96
CA LEU A 303 20.25 12.15 23.13
C LEU A 303 20.52 10.66 23.36
N GLY A 304 21.25 9.98 22.47
CA GLY A 304 21.58 8.56 22.60
C GLY A 304 20.39 7.61 22.42
N VAL A 305 19.30 8.08 21.79
CA VAL A 305 18.06 7.30 21.60
C VAL A 305 17.81 6.89 20.15
N ALA A 306 18.68 7.30 19.23
CA ALA A 306 18.52 7.07 17.79
C ALA A 306 18.39 5.58 17.39
N ASP A 307 19.11 4.68 18.07
CA ASP A 307 19.12 3.25 17.74
C ASP A 307 17.82 2.53 18.11
N ASN A 308 17.09 3.05 19.11
CA ASN A 308 15.77 2.56 19.51
C ASN A 308 14.64 3.53 19.11
N THR A 309 14.79 4.26 18.02
CA THR A 309 13.74 5.15 17.50
C THR A 309 13.31 4.74 16.09
N LEU A 310 12.01 4.47 15.94
CA LEU A 310 11.33 4.40 14.65
C LEU A 310 11.09 5.81 14.13
N VAL A 311 11.74 6.18 13.04
CA VAL A 311 11.51 7.44 12.32
C VAL A 311 10.70 7.16 11.05
N ILE A 312 9.56 7.83 10.90
CA ILE A 312 8.74 7.80 9.68
C ILE A 312 8.67 9.22 9.12
N PHE A 313 9.02 9.40 7.85
CA PHE A 313 8.87 10.65 7.12
C PHE A 313 7.88 10.46 5.96
N THR A 314 6.90 11.35 5.83
CA THR A 314 5.94 11.34 4.71
C THR A 314 5.32 12.72 4.45
N SER A 315 4.48 12.84 3.42
CA SER A 315 3.65 14.02 3.12
C SER A 315 2.15 13.69 3.23
N ASP A 316 1.29 14.69 3.46
CA ASP A 316 -0.17 14.51 3.60
C ASP A 316 -0.94 14.46 2.27
N ASN A 317 -0.35 14.96 1.19
CA ASN A 317 -0.86 14.85 -0.18
C ASN A 317 0.23 15.18 -1.19
N GLY A 318 -0.11 15.11 -2.49
CA GLY A 318 0.75 15.56 -3.58
C GLY A 318 1.07 17.06 -3.52
N PRO A 319 1.93 17.55 -4.43
CA PRO A 319 2.43 18.91 -4.42
C PRO A 319 1.35 19.94 -4.79
N GLU A 320 1.43 21.15 -4.22
CA GLU A 320 0.45 22.21 -4.45
C GLU A 320 0.47 22.70 -5.91
N THR A 321 -0.72 22.89 -6.49
CA THR A 321 -0.95 23.26 -7.88
C THR A 321 -0.06 24.42 -8.35
N THR A 322 -0.16 25.57 -7.68
CA THR A 322 0.58 26.78 -8.07
C THR A 322 2.09 26.58 -7.92
N SER A 323 2.54 25.81 -6.92
CA SER A 323 3.97 25.50 -6.76
C SER A 323 4.52 24.71 -7.95
N VAL A 324 3.81 23.66 -8.37
CA VAL A 324 4.19 22.82 -9.50
C VAL A 324 4.20 23.60 -10.82
N VAL A 325 3.17 24.42 -11.05
CA VAL A 325 3.06 25.25 -12.27
C VAL A 325 4.28 26.15 -12.42
N HIS A 326 4.61 26.91 -11.36
CA HIS A 326 5.76 27.81 -11.38
C HIS A 326 7.10 27.05 -11.45
N MET A 327 7.26 25.99 -10.68
CA MET A 327 8.53 25.24 -10.68
C MET A 327 8.81 24.53 -12.01
N ARG A 328 7.76 24.06 -12.72
CA ARG A 328 7.90 23.49 -14.07
C ARG A 328 8.36 24.55 -15.07
N ALA A 329 7.78 25.76 -14.99
CA ALA A 329 8.08 26.86 -15.91
C ALA A 329 9.46 27.48 -15.65
N ASP A 330 9.76 27.74 -14.38
CA ASP A 330 10.87 28.62 -13.99
C ASP A 330 12.14 27.85 -13.64
N HIS A 331 12.02 26.55 -13.28
CA HIS A 331 13.12 25.78 -12.73
C HIS A 331 13.32 24.39 -13.36
N ASP A 332 12.50 23.97 -14.33
CA ASP A 332 12.50 22.59 -14.87
C ASP A 332 12.38 21.54 -13.74
N HIS A 333 11.59 21.86 -12.72
CA HIS A 333 11.34 20.99 -11.59
C HIS A 333 9.87 20.55 -11.57
N ASP A 334 9.63 19.27 -11.27
CA ASP A 334 8.30 18.69 -11.24
C ASP A 334 8.12 17.84 -9.99
N GLY A 335 7.50 18.43 -8.97
CA GLY A 335 7.25 17.80 -7.68
C GLY A 335 6.32 16.58 -7.76
N ALA A 336 5.58 16.40 -8.86
CA ALA A 336 4.72 15.23 -9.04
C ALA A 336 5.39 14.09 -9.82
N ARG A 337 6.57 14.31 -10.41
CA ARG A 337 7.22 13.36 -11.34
C ARG A 337 7.37 11.95 -10.74
N PRO A 338 7.13 10.88 -11.54
CA PRO A 338 6.62 10.86 -12.93
C PRO A 338 5.09 10.88 -13.06
N TRP A 339 4.39 11.12 -11.97
CA TRP A 339 2.97 10.86 -11.84
C TRP A 339 2.10 11.97 -12.44
N ARG A 340 0.92 11.60 -12.93
CA ARG A 340 -0.09 12.54 -13.42
C ARG A 340 -0.84 13.16 -12.24
N GLY A 341 -1.19 14.43 -12.35
CA GLY A 341 -1.96 15.13 -11.33
C GLY A 341 -1.10 15.76 -10.25
N VAL A 342 -1.75 16.55 -9.41
CA VAL A 342 -1.17 17.28 -8.27
C VAL A 342 -2.19 17.28 -7.13
N LYS A 343 -1.90 17.93 -5.99
CA LYS A 343 -2.85 18.10 -4.88
C LYS A 343 -4.26 18.43 -5.39
N ARG A 344 -5.27 17.85 -4.75
CA ARG A 344 -6.71 17.83 -5.11
C ARG A 344 -7.13 16.76 -6.15
N ASP A 345 -6.21 16.21 -6.94
CA ASP A 345 -6.54 15.26 -8.01
C ASP A 345 -6.48 13.78 -7.55
N SER A 346 -7.43 12.95 -8.00
CA SER A 346 -7.44 11.48 -7.83
C SER A 346 -6.33 10.75 -8.59
N TRP A 347 -5.68 11.43 -9.54
CA TRP A 347 -4.52 10.89 -10.27
C TRP A 347 -3.31 10.72 -9.34
N GLU A 348 -2.37 9.85 -9.72
CA GLU A 348 -1.27 9.37 -8.87
C GLU A 348 -0.49 10.48 -8.18
N GLY A 349 -0.21 11.58 -8.87
CA GLY A 349 0.55 12.73 -8.36
C GLY A 349 -0.18 13.54 -7.29
N GLY A 350 -1.49 13.34 -7.08
CA GLY A 350 -2.25 14.02 -6.03
C GLY A 350 -2.20 13.35 -4.66
N HIS A 351 -1.75 12.10 -4.60
CA HIS A 351 -1.76 11.30 -3.36
C HIS A 351 -0.58 10.36 -3.19
N ARG A 352 0.18 10.02 -4.24
CA ARG A 352 1.41 9.25 -4.08
C ARG A 352 2.47 10.17 -3.48
N VAL A 353 2.99 9.79 -2.33
CA VAL A 353 3.83 10.65 -1.48
C VAL A 353 5.15 9.95 -1.14
N PRO A 354 6.24 10.70 -0.87
CA PRO A 354 7.44 10.09 -0.33
C PRO A 354 7.10 9.43 1.02
N PHE A 355 7.63 8.24 1.30
CA PHE A 355 7.42 7.54 2.56
C PHE A 355 8.69 6.77 2.92
N ILE A 356 9.43 7.28 3.90
CA ILE A 356 10.75 6.77 4.31
C ILE A 356 10.69 6.34 5.77
N VAL A 357 11.20 5.15 6.07
CA VAL A 357 11.24 4.59 7.42
C VAL A 357 12.65 4.21 7.81
N ARG A 358 13.12 4.66 8.97
CA ARG A 358 14.39 4.24 9.59
C ARG A 358 14.11 3.66 10.96
N TRP A 359 14.53 2.42 11.19
CA TRP A 359 14.48 1.77 12.50
C TRP A 359 15.67 0.81 12.62
N PRO A 360 16.80 1.26 13.21
CA PRO A 360 18.02 0.46 13.28
C PRO A 360 17.76 -0.92 13.92
N GLY A 361 18.36 -1.95 13.32
CA GLY A 361 18.21 -3.35 13.76
C GLY A 361 16.88 -4.02 13.40
N GLN A 362 15.87 -3.28 12.92
CA GLN A 362 14.56 -3.83 12.52
C GLN A 362 14.24 -3.62 11.05
N VAL A 363 14.68 -2.50 10.48
CA VAL A 363 14.58 -2.18 9.05
C VAL A 363 15.97 -2.27 8.44
N LYS A 364 16.11 -3.06 7.36
CA LYS A 364 17.39 -3.18 6.64
C LYS A 364 17.72 -1.86 5.93
N PRO A 365 18.88 -1.22 6.22
CA PRO A 365 19.28 0.03 5.58
C PRO A 365 19.43 -0.08 4.05
N GLY A 366 19.19 1.02 3.36
CA GLY A 366 19.37 1.16 1.91
C GLY A 366 18.40 0.35 1.07
N THR A 367 17.29 -0.11 1.65
CA THR A 367 16.32 -0.95 0.94
C THR A 367 15.18 -0.14 0.34
N THR A 368 14.45 -0.76 -0.60
CA THR A 368 13.25 -0.19 -1.20
C THR A 368 12.13 -1.21 -1.11
N SER A 369 10.92 -0.76 -0.80
CA SER A 369 9.70 -1.59 -0.83
C SER A 369 8.73 -1.07 -1.89
N ALA A 370 8.23 -1.98 -2.72
CA ALA A 370 7.18 -1.72 -3.72
C ALA A 370 5.78 -2.10 -3.22
N GLN A 371 5.64 -2.40 -1.91
CA GLN A 371 4.35 -2.73 -1.33
C GLN A 371 3.38 -1.55 -1.42
N LEU A 372 2.15 -1.85 -1.83
CA LEU A 372 1.05 -0.89 -1.85
C LEU A 372 0.64 -0.53 -0.42
N THR A 373 0.87 0.72 -0.03
CA THR A 373 0.59 1.20 1.33
C THR A 373 -0.18 2.52 1.32
N SER A 374 -0.82 2.83 2.44
CA SER A 374 -1.38 4.15 2.70
C SER A 374 -1.06 4.65 4.09
N LEU A 375 -1.12 5.97 4.27
CA LEU A 375 -0.93 6.59 5.59
C LEU A 375 -1.97 6.12 6.62
N THR A 376 -3.13 5.58 6.22
CA THR A 376 -4.05 4.89 7.15
C THR A 376 -3.38 3.73 7.87
N ASP A 377 -2.42 3.06 7.24
CA ASP A 377 -1.76 1.83 7.71
C ASP A 377 -0.79 2.07 8.88
N VAL A 378 -0.41 3.33 9.14
CA VAL A 378 0.49 3.69 10.24
C VAL A 378 -0.08 3.23 11.58
N MET A 379 -1.38 3.41 11.81
CA MET A 379 -1.99 3.05 13.09
C MET A 379 -1.90 1.54 13.38
N ALA A 380 -2.25 0.67 12.43
CA ALA A 380 -2.15 -0.78 12.61
C ALA A 380 -0.72 -1.29 12.67
N THR A 381 0.19 -0.65 11.94
CA THR A 381 1.61 -0.97 12.01
C THR A 381 2.19 -0.65 13.38
N VAL A 382 1.91 0.54 13.92
CA VAL A 382 2.34 0.94 15.26
C VAL A 382 1.67 0.09 16.35
N ALA A 383 0.41 -0.28 16.18
CA ALA A 383 -0.26 -1.22 17.06
C ALA A 383 0.47 -2.57 17.10
N ALA A 384 0.87 -3.11 15.95
CA ALA A 384 1.62 -4.35 15.88
C ALA A 384 3.01 -4.25 16.53
N ILE A 385 3.72 -3.13 16.33
CA ILE A 385 5.04 -2.87 16.91
C ILE A 385 4.98 -2.81 18.45
N THR A 386 3.97 -2.13 18.98
CA THR A 386 3.81 -1.91 20.42
C THR A 386 3.02 -3.02 21.10
N GLY A 387 2.44 -3.94 20.33
CA GLY A 387 1.50 -4.95 20.79
C GLY A 387 0.13 -4.39 21.23
N ALA A 388 -0.21 -3.14 20.88
CA ALA A 388 -1.53 -2.58 21.20
C ALA A 388 -2.63 -3.35 20.48
N ARG A 389 -3.77 -3.56 21.15
CA ARG A 389 -4.94 -4.19 20.56
C ARG A 389 -5.81 -3.13 19.92
N LEU A 390 -6.12 -3.30 18.64
CA LEU A 390 -7.11 -2.47 17.96
C LEU A 390 -8.50 -3.07 18.15
N PRO A 391 -9.46 -2.34 18.74
CA PRO A 391 -10.85 -2.77 18.78
C PRO A 391 -11.48 -2.74 17.37
N ASP A 392 -12.63 -3.41 17.21
CA ASP A 392 -13.30 -3.55 15.91
C ASP A 392 -13.79 -2.22 15.33
N ASN A 393 -14.09 -1.24 16.18
CA ASN A 393 -14.55 0.10 15.82
C ASN A 393 -13.39 1.12 15.66
N ALA A 394 -12.16 0.65 15.49
CA ALA A 394 -10.99 1.48 15.25
C ALA A 394 -10.18 0.97 14.07
N ALA A 395 -9.43 1.90 13.43
CA ALA A 395 -8.50 1.57 12.37
C ALA A 395 -9.16 0.75 11.24
N GLU A 396 -10.37 1.13 10.84
CA GLU A 396 -11.23 0.40 9.90
C GLU A 396 -10.63 0.24 8.50
N ASP A 397 -9.62 1.04 8.16
CA ASP A 397 -8.95 1.04 6.86
C ASP A 397 -7.43 0.91 6.98
N SER A 398 -6.95 0.47 8.14
CA SER A 398 -5.52 0.38 8.46
C SER A 398 -5.00 -1.05 8.36
N PHE A 399 -4.00 -1.28 7.51
CA PHE A 399 -3.35 -2.58 7.36
C PHE A 399 -1.96 -2.57 8.01
N ASN A 400 -1.51 -3.71 8.52
CA ASN A 400 -0.23 -3.80 9.22
C ASN A 400 0.94 -3.97 8.22
N MET A 401 1.83 -2.98 8.14
CA MET A 401 2.99 -2.97 7.25
C MET A 401 4.26 -3.57 7.88
N LEU A 402 4.21 -4.08 9.11
CA LEU A 402 5.40 -4.51 9.86
C LEU A 402 6.22 -5.57 9.12
N SER A 403 5.57 -6.49 8.40
CA SER A 403 6.27 -7.49 7.58
C SER A 403 7.09 -6.85 6.47
N ALA A 404 6.59 -5.80 5.81
CA ALA A 404 7.38 -5.07 4.81
C ALA A 404 8.53 -4.30 5.44
N LEU A 405 8.34 -3.69 6.61
CA LEU A 405 9.43 -3.01 7.31
C LEU A 405 10.59 -3.95 7.63
N ARG A 406 10.29 -5.22 7.92
CA ARG A 406 11.29 -6.27 8.21
C ARG A 406 11.79 -7.03 6.97
N GLY A 407 11.23 -6.79 5.78
CA GLY A 407 11.52 -7.59 4.57
C GLY A 407 11.01 -9.05 4.66
N GLU A 408 10.02 -9.26 5.51
CA GLU A 408 9.38 -10.56 5.78
C GLU A 408 8.08 -10.74 4.99
N ASP A 409 7.63 -9.72 4.26
CA ASP A 409 6.46 -9.82 3.40
C ASP A 409 6.66 -10.89 2.31
N ARG A 410 5.60 -11.64 2.05
CA ARG A 410 5.52 -12.69 1.03
C ARG A 410 4.33 -12.51 0.10
N ALA A 411 3.49 -11.52 0.39
CA ALA A 411 2.27 -11.18 -0.31
C ALA A 411 2.00 -9.69 -0.13
N SER A 412 1.03 -9.16 -0.88
CA SER A 412 0.60 -7.77 -0.69
C SER A 412 0.04 -7.54 0.71
N ILE A 413 0.50 -6.49 1.39
CA ILE A 413 -0.04 -6.07 2.69
C ILE A 413 -1.52 -5.67 2.56
N ARG A 414 -1.87 -5.04 1.44
CA ARG A 414 -3.21 -4.52 1.18
C ARG A 414 -3.87 -5.23 0.01
N PRO A 415 -5.12 -5.69 0.16
CA PRO A 415 -5.84 -6.28 -0.96
C PRO A 415 -6.22 -5.23 -2.01
N TYR A 416 -6.44 -3.98 -1.59
CA TYR A 416 -6.73 -2.83 -2.44
C TYR A 416 -6.47 -1.51 -1.70
N LEU A 417 -6.29 -0.44 -2.46
CA LEU A 417 -6.17 0.95 -2.00
C LEU A 417 -7.49 1.69 -2.25
N LEU A 418 -7.96 2.44 -1.25
CA LEU A 418 -9.06 3.40 -1.39
C LEU A 418 -8.51 4.80 -1.29
N GLN A 419 -9.06 5.73 -2.08
CA GLN A 419 -8.62 7.12 -2.08
C GLN A 419 -9.80 8.06 -2.25
N GLN A 420 -9.70 9.24 -1.65
CA GLN A 420 -10.66 10.32 -1.83
C GLN A 420 -9.97 11.58 -2.35
N ALA A 421 -10.52 12.16 -3.42
CA ALA A 421 -10.10 13.47 -3.90
C ALA A 421 -10.83 14.62 -3.17
N PHE A 422 -10.62 15.85 -3.65
CA PHE A 422 -11.08 17.08 -3.02
C PHE A 422 -12.58 17.15 -2.72
N SER A 423 -13.43 16.51 -3.52
CA SER A 423 -14.89 16.52 -3.31
C SER A 423 -15.38 15.41 -2.36
N GLY A 424 -14.48 14.83 -1.57
CA GLY A 424 -14.77 13.82 -0.55
C GLY A 424 -15.41 12.57 -1.16
N ALA A 425 -16.52 12.11 -0.56
CA ALA A 425 -17.23 10.90 -0.98
C ALA A 425 -17.76 10.92 -2.43
N ARG A 426 -17.80 12.09 -3.09
CA ARG A 426 -18.21 12.21 -4.50
C ARG A 426 -17.10 11.89 -5.49
N THR A 427 -15.85 11.85 -5.03
CA THR A 427 -14.66 11.66 -5.87
C THR A 427 -13.79 10.58 -5.24
N LEU A 428 -14.30 9.34 -5.27
CA LEU A 428 -13.60 8.17 -4.74
C LEU A 428 -12.90 7.41 -5.87
N SER A 429 -11.79 6.77 -5.52
CA SER A 429 -11.11 5.80 -6.38
C SER A 429 -10.68 4.58 -5.59
N ILE A 430 -10.49 3.48 -6.32
CA ILE A 430 -10.02 2.21 -5.80
C ILE A 430 -8.95 1.63 -6.72
N ARG A 431 -7.90 1.03 -6.14
CA ARG A 431 -6.88 0.29 -6.88
C ARG A 431 -6.71 -1.11 -6.34
N ARG A 432 -6.77 -2.12 -7.22
CA ARG A 432 -6.45 -3.52 -6.91
C ARG A 432 -5.42 -4.03 -7.90
N GLY A 433 -4.24 -4.38 -7.40
CA GLY A 433 -3.10 -4.73 -8.25
C GLY A 433 -2.75 -3.58 -9.21
N PRO A 434 -2.62 -3.83 -10.52
CA PRO A 434 -2.30 -2.79 -11.50
C PRO A 434 -3.51 -1.91 -11.85
N TRP A 435 -4.74 -2.35 -11.56
CA TRP A 435 -5.94 -1.67 -12.01
C TRP A 435 -6.40 -0.59 -11.03
N LYS A 436 -6.51 0.64 -11.53
CA LYS A 436 -7.01 1.80 -10.78
C LYS A 436 -8.28 2.32 -11.42
N TYR A 437 -9.34 2.37 -10.63
CA TYR A 437 -10.67 2.83 -11.03
C TYR A 437 -11.05 4.12 -10.29
N LEU A 438 -11.42 5.17 -11.04
CA LEU A 438 -11.97 6.41 -10.51
C LEU A 438 -13.48 6.43 -10.76
N ASP A 439 -14.27 6.54 -9.70
CA ASP A 439 -15.74 6.56 -9.77
C ASP A 439 -16.29 7.96 -10.12
N HIS A 440 -15.57 8.69 -10.97
CA HIS A 440 -15.92 10.01 -11.44
C HIS A 440 -15.12 10.37 -12.71
N PRO A 441 -15.63 11.28 -13.56
CA PRO A 441 -14.87 11.85 -14.65
C PRO A 441 -13.85 12.89 -14.15
N GLY A 442 -12.87 13.22 -14.99
CA GLY A 442 -11.88 14.25 -14.71
C GLY A 442 -10.98 13.96 -13.50
N SER A 443 -10.28 14.97 -13.02
CA SER A 443 -9.30 14.80 -11.93
C SER A 443 -9.95 14.58 -10.56
N GLY A 444 -11.19 15.03 -10.34
CA GLY A 444 -11.84 15.06 -9.03
C GLY A 444 -11.56 16.31 -8.19
N GLY A 445 -10.66 17.20 -8.65
CA GLY A 445 -10.26 18.40 -7.92
C GLY A 445 -9.96 19.59 -8.84
N ASN A 446 -8.80 19.61 -9.49
CA ASN A 446 -8.40 20.73 -10.34
C ASN A 446 -9.11 20.71 -11.71
N ASN A 447 -9.29 21.88 -12.32
CA ASN A 447 -9.85 21.99 -13.66
C ASN A 447 -8.74 22.13 -14.72
N TYR A 448 -8.56 21.11 -15.55
CA TYR A 448 -7.52 21.04 -16.59
C TYR A 448 -7.93 21.63 -17.95
N GLU A 449 -9.12 22.22 -18.05
CA GLU A 449 -9.61 22.86 -19.28
C GLU A 449 -9.43 24.39 -19.27
N ARG A 450 -9.14 24.96 -18.10
CA ARG A 450 -9.00 26.41 -17.89
C ARG A 450 -7.96 26.76 -16.83
N GLY A 451 -7.63 28.05 -16.72
CA GLY A 451 -6.69 28.56 -15.72
C GLY A 451 -5.27 28.03 -15.88
N GLU A 452 -4.52 28.03 -14.77
CA GLU A 452 -3.10 27.63 -14.74
C GLU A 452 -2.85 26.15 -15.09
N MET A 453 -3.87 25.30 -14.98
CA MET A 453 -3.77 23.87 -15.26
C MET A 453 -4.02 23.49 -16.72
N LYS A 454 -4.59 24.41 -17.52
CA LYS A 454 -4.89 24.17 -18.94
C LYS A 454 -3.68 23.64 -19.76
N PRO A 455 -2.44 24.15 -19.60
CA PRO A 455 -1.29 23.64 -20.35
C PRO A 455 -0.92 22.18 -20.02
N PHE A 456 -1.37 21.66 -18.88
CA PHE A 456 -1.12 20.29 -18.44
C PHE A 456 -2.30 19.35 -18.72
N GLY A 457 -3.38 19.87 -19.32
CA GLY A 457 -4.52 19.09 -19.76
C GLY A 457 -4.13 18.09 -20.85
N ARG A 458 -4.73 16.90 -20.79
CA ARG A 458 -4.55 15.85 -21.80
C ARG A 458 -5.93 15.46 -22.34
N PRO A 459 -6.05 15.18 -23.65
CA PRO A 459 -7.28 14.59 -24.18
C PRO A 459 -7.61 13.28 -23.45
N ASP A 460 -8.84 13.14 -22.98
CA ASP A 460 -9.34 11.87 -22.46
C ASP A 460 -9.72 10.98 -23.66
N THR A 461 -9.27 9.72 -23.66
CA THR A 461 -9.62 8.76 -24.71
C THR A 461 -11.08 8.31 -24.63
N THR A 462 -11.76 8.54 -23.50
CA THR A 462 -13.19 8.23 -23.29
C THR A 462 -13.93 9.39 -22.59
N PRO A 463 -14.05 10.58 -23.20
CA PRO A 463 -14.49 11.81 -22.53
C PRO A 463 -15.96 11.82 -22.06
N ARG A 464 -16.77 10.85 -22.52
CA ARG A 464 -18.18 10.70 -22.10
C ARG A 464 -18.38 9.61 -21.04
N ALA A 465 -17.33 8.91 -20.63
CA ALA A 465 -17.44 7.90 -19.58
C ALA A 465 -17.75 8.55 -18.22
N PRO A 466 -18.62 7.93 -17.40
CA PRO A 466 -18.91 8.42 -16.05
C PRO A 466 -17.78 8.16 -15.05
N GLY A 467 -16.72 7.46 -15.45
CA GLY A 467 -15.55 7.14 -14.64
C GLY A 467 -14.32 6.91 -15.49
N GLN A 468 -13.20 6.57 -14.85
CA GLN A 468 -11.94 6.26 -15.54
C GLN A 468 -11.37 4.94 -15.03
N LEU A 469 -10.68 4.21 -15.91
CA LEU A 469 -9.94 3.00 -15.56
C LEU A 469 -8.55 3.05 -16.18
N TYR A 470 -7.52 2.82 -15.37
CA TYR A 470 -6.12 2.78 -15.81
C TYR A 470 -5.45 1.49 -15.35
N ASN A 471 -4.46 1.02 -16.11
CA ASN A 471 -3.54 -0.03 -15.70
C ASN A 471 -2.17 0.60 -15.43
N LEU A 472 -1.81 0.77 -14.16
CA LEU A 472 -0.62 1.51 -13.74
C LEU A 472 0.71 0.78 -14.03
N GLU A 473 0.68 -0.52 -14.30
CA GLU A 473 1.88 -1.28 -14.68
C GLU A 473 2.30 -0.92 -16.11
N THR A 474 1.33 -0.79 -17.02
CA THR A 474 1.58 -0.42 -18.42
C THR A 474 1.44 1.08 -18.70
N ASP A 475 0.73 1.81 -17.85
CA ASP A 475 0.40 3.23 -18.00
C ASP A 475 0.49 3.98 -16.67
N PRO A 476 1.71 4.15 -16.11
CA PRO A 476 1.92 4.88 -14.84
C PRO A 476 1.57 6.37 -14.95
N GLY A 477 1.49 6.91 -16.18
CA GLY A 477 1.09 8.29 -16.44
C GLY A 477 -0.43 8.48 -16.53
N GLU A 478 -1.22 7.43 -16.35
CA GLU A 478 -2.69 7.44 -16.45
C GLU A 478 -3.16 8.16 -17.73
N THR A 479 -2.58 7.80 -18.88
CA THR A 479 -2.77 8.47 -20.16
C THR A 479 -3.86 7.84 -21.02
N ASN A 480 -4.18 6.56 -20.83
CA ASN A 480 -5.16 5.83 -21.62
C ASN A 480 -6.31 5.31 -20.76
N ASN A 481 -7.47 5.97 -20.85
CA ASN A 481 -8.67 5.57 -20.13
C ASN A 481 -9.30 4.31 -20.76
N LEU A 482 -9.22 3.19 -20.05
CA LEU A 482 -9.69 1.87 -20.46
C LEU A 482 -11.14 1.58 -20.04
N PHE A 483 -11.87 2.57 -19.51
CA PHE A 483 -13.22 2.37 -18.95
C PHE A 483 -14.17 1.67 -19.92
N ALA A 484 -14.21 2.09 -21.19
CA ALA A 484 -15.07 1.46 -22.22
C ALA A 484 -14.49 0.14 -22.74
N ALA A 485 -13.17 -0.05 -22.68
CA ALA A 485 -12.47 -1.20 -23.25
C ALA A 485 -12.36 -2.40 -22.30
N ARG A 486 -12.60 -2.21 -20.99
CA ARG A 486 -12.53 -3.24 -19.94
C ARG A 486 -13.72 -3.15 -18.97
N PRO A 487 -14.97 -3.24 -19.46
CA PRO A 487 -16.17 -3.09 -18.63
C PRO A 487 -16.26 -4.13 -17.49
N GLU A 488 -15.66 -5.31 -17.67
CA GLU A 488 -15.56 -6.36 -16.66
C GLU A 488 -14.72 -5.92 -15.45
N VAL A 489 -13.58 -5.28 -15.67
CA VAL A 489 -12.71 -4.75 -14.59
C VAL A 489 -13.39 -3.56 -13.90
N VAL A 490 -14.05 -2.68 -14.66
CA VAL A 490 -14.85 -1.58 -14.09
C VAL A 490 -15.93 -2.13 -13.17
N LYS A 491 -16.67 -3.16 -13.61
CA LYS A 491 -17.74 -3.78 -12.82
C LYS A 491 -17.19 -4.39 -11.52
N GLU A 492 -16.07 -5.09 -11.58
CA GLU A 492 -15.41 -5.66 -10.40
C GLU A 492 -15.01 -4.58 -9.38
N LEU A 493 -14.26 -3.58 -9.84
CA LEU A 493 -13.72 -2.54 -8.95
C LEU A 493 -14.81 -1.64 -8.39
N ARG A 494 -15.84 -1.33 -9.18
CA ARG A 494 -17.03 -0.62 -8.69
C ARG A 494 -17.74 -1.43 -7.61
N ALA A 495 -17.97 -2.73 -7.83
CA ALA A 495 -18.60 -3.59 -6.83
C ALA A 495 -17.78 -3.66 -5.53
N LEU A 496 -16.46 -3.75 -5.63
CA LEU A 496 -15.56 -3.75 -4.47
C LEU A 496 -15.59 -2.41 -3.71
N LEU A 497 -15.61 -1.29 -4.43
CA LEU A 497 -15.75 0.04 -3.85
C LEU A 497 -17.11 0.22 -3.15
N ASP A 498 -18.20 -0.25 -3.75
CA ASP A 498 -19.54 -0.22 -3.16
C ASP A 498 -19.64 -1.12 -1.92
N GLN A 499 -19.03 -2.30 -1.96
CA GLN A 499 -18.92 -3.20 -0.80
C GLN A 499 -18.16 -2.53 0.35
N SER A 500 -17.04 -1.84 0.07
CA SER A 500 -16.28 -1.16 1.13
C SER A 500 -17.01 0.04 1.70
N LYS A 501 -17.78 0.77 0.87
CA LYS A 501 -18.70 1.82 1.35
C LYS A 501 -19.77 1.22 2.28
N ALA A 502 -20.45 0.16 1.85
CA ALA A 502 -21.54 -0.46 2.59
C ALA A 502 -21.11 -1.12 3.91
N SER A 503 -19.95 -1.78 3.92
CA SER A 503 -19.42 -2.44 5.14
C SER A 503 -18.83 -1.48 6.16
N GLY A 504 -18.62 -0.21 5.80
CA GLY A 504 -18.03 0.78 6.69
C GLY A 504 -16.53 0.59 6.96
N ARG A 505 -15.87 -0.39 6.31
CA ARG A 505 -14.46 -0.71 6.51
C ARG A 505 -13.79 -1.30 5.27
N SER A 506 -12.46 -1.39 5.28
CA SER A 506 -11.68 -2.15 4.30
C SER A 506 -10.74 -3.17 4.94
N ARG A 507 -10.29 -2.90 6.18
CA ARG A 507 -9.66 -3.89 7.04
C ARG A 507 -10.71 -4.91 7.49
N PRO A 508 -10.46 -6.23 7.35
CA PRO A 508 -11.34 -7.26 7.90
C PRO A 508 -11.60 -7.07 9.40
N ASP A 509 -12.79 -7.42 9.86
CA ASP A 509 -13.18 -7.31 11.27
C ASP A 509 -12.32 -8.21 12.17
N SER A 510 -12.03 -7.87 13.43
CA SER A 510 -11.26 -8.78 14.30
C SER A 510 -12.08 -9.99 14.77
N SER A 511 -13.42 -9.90 14.69
CA SER A 511 -14.35 -11.02 14.85
C SER A 511 -14.42 -11.93 13.62
N THR A 512 -14.02 -11.42 12.45
CA THR A 512 -13.68 -12.24 11.30
C THR A 512 -12.24 -12.63 11.54
N PRO A 513 -11.93 -13.83 12.09
CA PRO A 513 -10.54 -14.25 12.08
C PRO A 513 -10.04 -14.06 10.64
N PRO A 514 -8.76 -13.71 10.42
CA PRO A 514 -8.20 -14.01 9.11
C PRO A 514 -8.69 -15.42 8.78
N LYS A 515 -9.10 -15.72 7.54
CA LYS A 515 -9.21 -17.13 7.16
C LYS A 515 -7.81 -17.76 7.15
N THR A 516 -7.06 -17.64 8.25
CA THR A 516 -6.31 -18.74 8.84
C THR A 516 -7.35 -19.81 9.12
N THR A 517 -7.60 -20.64 8.12
CA THR A 517 -7.97 -22.01 8.41
C THR A 517 -6.92 -22.51 9.40
N ALA A 518 -7.33 -22.89 10.61
CA ALA A 518 -6.53 -23.85 11.36
C ALA A 518 -6.07 -24.93 10.38
N PRO A 519 -4.81 -25.44 10.47
CA PRO A 519 -4.26 -26.35 9.48
C PRO A 519 -5.31 -27.41 9.15
N ILE A 520 -5.77 -27.45 7.90
CA ILE A 520 -6.81 -28.41 7.51
C ILE A 520 -6.15 -29.79 7.63
N PRO A 521 -6.68 -30.71 8.47
CA PRO A 521 -6.05 -32.00 8.67
C PRO A 521 -5.97 -32.78 7.36
N ARG A 522 -4.75 -33.22 7.01
CA ARG A 522 -4.48 -33.97 5.79
C ARG A 522 -3.63 -35.20 6.09
N GLN A 523 -3.86 -36.25 5.31
CA GLN A 523 -2.97 -37.40 5.23
C GLN A 523 -2.10 -37.26 3.99
N ALA A 524 -0.79 -37.37 4.14
CA ALA A 524 0.14 -37.41 3.01
C ALA A 524 0.29 -38.85 2.48
N ARG A 525 0.33 -39.00 1.16
CA ARG A 525 0.69 -40.24 0.46
C ARG A 525 1.73 -39.93 -0.61
N ASP A 526 2.68 -40.83 -0.79
CA ASP A 526 3.58 -40.78 -1.94
C ASP A 526 2.91 -41.46 -3.13
N LEU A 527 2.72 -40.75 -4.23
CA LEU A 527 2.31 -41.31 -5.52
C LEU A 527 3.40 -41.01 -6.54
N SER A 528 4.16 -42.05 -6.91
CA SER A 528 5.18 -41.98 -7.96
C SER A 528 6.27 -40.92 -7.70
N GLY A 529 6.57 -40.65 -6.43
CA GLY A 529 7.53 -39.63 -5.98
C GLY A 529 6.95 -38.23 -5.79
N TRP A 530 5.64 -38.03 -5.97
CA TRP A 530 4.94 -36.80 -5.58
C TRP A 530 4.31 -36.96 -4.20
N GLN A 531 4.44 -35.92 -3.37
CA GLN A 531 3.73 -35.82 -2.11
C GLN A 531 2.30 -35.32 -2.35
N VAL A 532 1.33 -36.20 -2.09
CA VAL A 532 -0.10 -35.93 -2.26
C VAL A 532 -0.78 -35.82 -0.91
N HIS A 533 -1.30 -34.64 -0.60
CA HIS A 533 -1.95 -34.31 0.66
C HIS A 533 -3.47 -34.39 0.51
N ILE A 534 -4.08 -35.40 1.12
CA ILE A 534 -5.51 -35.68 1.03
C ILE A 534 -6.21 -35.12 2.26
N GLN A 535 -7.20 -34.26 2.07
CA GLN A 535 -8.02 -33.76 3.17
C GLN A 535 -8.75 -34.91 3.87
N THR A 536 -8.58 -35.03 5.20
CA THR A 536 -9.10 -36.15 6.00
C THR A 536 -10.61 -36.35 5.80
N LYS A 537 -11.35 -35.26 5.60
CA LYS A 537 -12.79 -35.29 5.30
C LYS A 537 -13.13 -36.17 4.09
N LEU A 538 -12.32 -36.17 3.01
CA LEU A 538 -12.56 -37.02 1.84
C LEU A 538 -12.44 -38.51 2.18
N LEU A 539 -11.48 -38.86 3.04
CA LEU A 539 -11.29 -40.24 3.50
C LEU A 539 -12.45 -40.70 4.39
N GLU A 540 -13.13 -39.78 5.06
CA GLU A 540 -14.29 -40.06 5.92
C GLU A 540 -15.60 -40.10 5.12
N SER A 541 -15.84 -39.12 4.24
CA SER A 541 -17.12 -38.97 3.54
C SER A 541 -17.20 -39.70 2.21
N GLU A 542 -16.08 -39.84 1.50
CA GLU A 542 -16.02 -40.36 0.13
C GLU A 542 -14.84 -41.34 -0.07
N PRO A 543 -14.62 -42.33 0.81
CA PRO A 543 -13.41 -43.15 0.80
C PRO A 543 -13.19 -43.90 -0.52
N ALA A 544 -14.24 -44.51 -1.08
CA ALA A 544 -14.13 -45.30 -2.29
C ALA A 544 -13.83 -44.46 -3.55
N ASP A 545 -14.46 -43.28 -3.66
CA ASP A 545 -14.19 -42.31 -4.74
C ASP A 545 -12.79 -41.71 -4.60
N THR A 546 -12.37 -41.42 -3.38
CA THR A 546 -11.02 -40.90 -3.09
C THR A 546 -9.94 -41.90 -3.52
N GLU A 547 -10.08 -43.19 -3.17
CA GLU A 547 -9.14 -44.22 -3.61
C GLU A 547 -9.11 -44.38 -5.13
N ARG A 548 -10.27 -44.34 -5.80
CA ARG A 548 -10.33 -44.35 -7.27
C ARG A 548 -9.60 -43.16 -7.89
N ALA A 549 -9.86 -41.95 -7.38
CA ALA A 549 -9.19 -40.74 -7.87
C ALA A 549 -7.67 -40.80 -7.67
N LEU A 550 -7.18 -41.36 -6.55
CA LEU A 550 -5.74 -41.55 -6.30
C LEU A 550 -5.11 -42.54 -7.28
N VAL A 551 -5.79 -43.64 -7.62
CA VAL A 551 -5.31 -44.61 -8.63
C VAL A 551 -5.21 -43.94 -10.01
N LEU A 552 -6.21 -43.14 -10.39
CA LEU A 552 -6.23 -42.41 -11.66
C LEU A 552 -5.15 -41.32 -11.69
N LEU A 553 -4.98 -40.55 -10.61
CA LEU A 553 -3.90 -39.57 -10.49
C LEU A 553 -2.54 -40.25 -10.61
N LYS A 554 -2.33 -41.38 -9.93
CA LYS A 554 -1.08 -42.13 -10.03
C LYS A 554 -0.77 -42.51 -11.48
N LYS A 555 -1.77 -42.95 -12.26
CA LYS A 555 -1.58 -43.27 -13.68
C LYS A 555 -1.12 -42.05 -14.50
N MET A 556 -1.70 -40.87 -14.25
CA MET A 556 -1.29 -39.62 -14.90
C MET A 556 0.13 -39.22 -14.49
N LEU A 557 0.50 -39.35 -13.21
CA LEU A 557 1.84 -39.05 -12.70
C LEU A 557 2.89 -40.04 -13.22
N ASP A 558 2.54 -41.32 -13.38
CA ASP A 558 3.41 -42.33 -13.99
C ASP A 558 3.69 -42.00 -15.47
N GLU A 559 2.67 -41.54 -16.20
CA GLU A 559 2.82 -41.05 -17.58
C GLU A 559 3.73 -39.82 -17.66
N ILE A 560 3.52 -38.83 -16.79
CA ILE A 560 4.38 -37.63 -16.71
C ILE A 560 5.84 -38.03 -16.41
N ALA A 561 6.06 -38.93 -15.44
CA ALA A 561 7.40 -39.37 -15.07
C ALA A 561 8.12 -40.14 -16.20
N ARG A 562 7.36 -40.77 -17.10
CA ARG A 562 7.88 -41.51 -18.25
C ARG A 562 8.20 -40.59 -19.42
N ASP A 563 7.32 -39.63 -19.72
CA ASP A 563 7.34 -38.91 -21.00
C ASP A 563 7.96 -37.50 -20.90
N VAL A 564 8.01 -36.89 -19.71
CA VAL A 564 8.67 -35.60 -19.45
C VAL A 564 10.15 -35.81 -19.08
N PRO A 565 11.09 -34.94 -19.52
CA PRO A 565 12.51 -35.09 -19.20
C PRO A 565 12.80 -35.20 -17.70
N ALA A 566 13.68 -36.12 -17.32
CA ALA A 566 13.99 -36.42 -15.92
C ALA A 566 14.39 -35.19 -15.06
N PRO A 567 15.16 -34.19 -15.57
CA PRO A 567 15.43 -32.97 -14.81
C PRO A 567 14.17 -32.16 -14.51
N ALA A 568 13.24 -32.05 -15.47
CA ALA A 568 11.98 -31.36 -15.26
C ALA A 568 11.07 -32.13 -14.30
N VAL A 569 11.00 -33.46 -14.41
CA VAL A 569 10.26 -34.32 -13.46
C VAL A 569 10.78 -34.14 -12.03
N ALA A 570 12.09 -33.98 -11.84
CA ALA A 570 12.68 -33.74 -10.54
C ALA A 570 12.20 -32.40 -9.91
N GLU A 571 11.98 -31.37 -10.72
CA GLU A 571 11.38 -30.10 -10.26
C GLU A 571 9.88 -30.24 -10.02
N LEU A 572 9.16 -30.94 -10.89
CA LEU A 572 7.71 -31.16 -10.75
C LEU A 572 7.37 -31.94 -9.48
N ARG A 573 8.21 -32.90 -9.06
CA ARG A 573 8.02 -33.65 -7.80
C ARG A 573 8.13 -32.77 -6.54
N LYS A 574 8.72 -31.57 -6.65
CA LYS A 574 8.76 -30.59 -5.55
C LYS A 574 7.47 -29.78 -5.43
N VAL A 575 6.52 -29.95 -6.35
CA VAL A 575 5.21 -29.31 -6.31
C VAL A 575 4.27 -30.20 -5.49
N PRO A 576 3.78 -29.73 -4.33
CA PRO A 576 2.81 -30.49 -3.55
C PRO A 576 1.51 -30.65 -4.35
N LEU A 577 0.86 -31.79 -4.20
CA LEU A 577 -0.46 -32.04 -4.76
C LEU A 577 -1.49 -32.14 -3.63
N PHE A 578 -2.68 -31.58 -3.81
CA PHE A 578 -3.73 -31.59 -2.81
C PHE A 578 -5.00 -32.24 -3.35
N PHE A 579 -5.68 -33.03 -2.51
CA PHE A 579 -7.07 -33.44 -2.73
C PHE A 579 -7.97 -32.77 -1.70
N SER A 580 -8.98 -32.05 -2.19
CA SER A 580 -9.97 -31.35 -1.37
C SER A 580 -11.40 -31.75 -1.76
N PRO A 581 -12.38 -31.70 -0.85
CA PRO A 581 -13.79 -31.81 -1.20
C PRO A 581 -14.20 -30.76 -2.23
N ALA A 582 -15.25 -31.05 -3.00
CA ALA A 582 -15.81 -30.09 -3.93
C ALA A 582 -16.29 -28.81 -3.21
N TYR A 583 -15.87 -27.64 -3.70
CA TYR A 583 -16.29 -26.35 -3.16
C TYR A 583 -17.72 -25.96 -3.59
N LYS A 584 -18.22 -26.57 -4.66
CA LYS A 584 -19.61 -26.48 -5.11
C LYS A 584 -20.14 -27.91 -5.30
N PRO A 585 -21.33 -28.25 -4.78
CA PRO A 585 -21.89 -29.59 -4.95
C PRO A 585 -21.91 -30.00 -6.44
N GLY A 586 -21.40 -31.20 -6.74
CA GLY A 586 -21.39 -31.77 -8.09
C GLY A 586 -20.44 -31.07 -9.07
N ARG A 587 -19.37 -30.40 -8.60
CA ARG A 587 -18.30 -29.90 -9.45
C ARG A 587 -16.95 -30.39 -8.96
N SER A 588 -16.22 -31.03 -9.86
CA SER A 588 -14.81 -31.34 -9.69
C SER A 588 -13.95 -30.38 -10.53
N GLY A 589 -12.66 -30.23 -10.20
CA GLY A 589 -11.73 -29.41 -10.97
C GLY A 589 -10.30 -29.51 -10.45
N ALA A 590 -9.35 -29.18 -11.32
CA ALA A 590 -7.93 -29.07 -11.01
C ALA A 590 -7.49 -27.60 -11.16
N GLU A 591 -6.57 -27.14 -10.30
CA GLU A 591 -6.09 -25.75 -10.35
C GLU A 591 -4.72 -25.63 -9.67
N PHE A 592 -3.78 -24.92 -10.32
CA PHE A 592 -2.55 -24.45 -9.72
C PHE A 592 -2.74 -23.11 -9.01
N HIS A 593 -2.31 -23.03 -7.75
CA HIS A 593 -2.44 -21.81 -6.95
C HIS A 593 -1.13 -21.02 -6.94
N PRO A 594 -1.01 -19.86 -7.62
CA PRO A 594 0.25 -19.12 -7.65
C PRO A 594 0.59 -18.46 -6.32
N ASP A 595 -0.41 -18.01 -5.57
CA ASP A 595 -0.25 -17.31 -4.30
C ASP A 595 -1.35 -17.62 -3.29
N ALA A 596 -1.08 -17.29 -2.03
CA ALA A 596 -1.99 -17.54 -0.91
C ALA A 596 -3.12 -16.49 -0.79
N GLY A 597 -3.07 -15.39 -1.53
CA GLY A 597 -4.03 -14.28 -1.46
C GLY A 597 -5.41 -14.68 -1.95
N TRP A 598 -5.50 -15.23 -3.16
CA TRP A 598 -6.77 -15.72 -3.70
C TRP A 598 -7.37 -16.84 -2.83
N LEU A 599 -6.52 -17.77 -2.36
CA LEU A 599 -6.92 -18.86 -1.46
C LEU A 599 -7.59 -18.33 -0.18
N ARG A 600 -6.95 -17.38 0.52
CA ARG A 600 -7.53 -16.74 1.72
C ARG A 600 -8.87 -16.09 1.44
N ASN A 601 -8.97 -15.35 0.34
CA ASN A 601 -10.17 -14.59 0.00
C ASN A 601 -11.36 -15.50 -0.33
N ASN A 602 -11.11 -16.68 -0.88
CA ASN A 602 -12.15 -17.65 -1.22
C ASN A 602 -12.39 -18.71 -0.13
N GLY A 603 -11.73 -18.58 1.03
CA GLY A 603 -11.85 -19.55 2.13
C GLY A 603 -11.29 -20.93 1.82
N ARG A 604 -10.26 -20.96 0.99
CA ARG A 604 -9.41 -22.12 0.75
C ARG A 604 -8.16 -22.02 1.62
N ASP A 605 -7.45 -23.13 1.75
CA ASP A 605 -6.27 -23.21 2.60
C ASP A 605 -5.07 -22.47 1.97
N PRO A 606 -4.54 -21.40 2.60
CA PRO A 606 -3.36 -20.70 2.09
C PRO A 606 -2.09 -21.56 2.03
N GLY A 607 -2.03 -22.68 2.76
CA GLY A 607 -0.94 -23.65 2.69
C GLY A 607 -0.83 -24.35 1.33
N MET A 608 -1.84 -24.22 0.46
CA MET A 608 -1.82 -24.73 -0.92
C MET A 608 -1.19 -23.76 -1.91
N ALA A 609 -0.64 -22.63 -1.46
CA ALA A 609 0.08 -21.72 -2.36
C ALA A 609 1.30 -22.40 -2.99
N ARG A 610 1.49 -22.15 -4.29
CA ARG A 610 2.48 -22.78 -5.17
C ARG A 610 2.32 -24.29 -5.31
N ALA A 611 1.10 -24.79 -5.18
CA ALA A 611 0.75 -26.20 -5.28
C ALA A 611 -0.41 -26.41 -6.26
N VAL A 612 -0.63 -27.66 -6.66
CA VAL A 612 -1.77 -28.07 -7.48
C VAL A 612 -2.83 -28.67 -6.57
N GLU A 613 -4.08 -28.32 -6.79
CA GLU A 613 -5.22 -28.85 -6.06
C GLU A 613 -6.23 -29.51 -6.99
N PHE A 614 -6.63 -30.72 -6.62
CA PHE A 614 -7.75 -31.46 -7.18
C PHE A 614 -8.93 -31.37 -6.21
N SER A 615 -9.99 -30.66 -6.62
CA SER A 615 -11.20 -30.49 -5.83
C SER A 615 -12.31 -31.37 -6.37
N GLY A 616 -13.00 -32.11 -5.49
CA GLY A 616 -14.04 -33.08 -5.86
C GLY A 616 -13.46 -34.37 -6.44
N VAL A 617 -13.81 -35.52 -5.83
CA VAL A 617 -13.28 -36.83 -6.26
C VAL A 617 -14.27 -37.63 -7.11
N HIS A 618 -15.58 -37.34 -7.02
CA HIS A 618 -16.63 -38.08 -7.71
C HIS A 618 -16.53 -38.03 -9.24
N ASP A 619 -16.21 -36.87 -9.83
CA ASP A 619 -16.17 -36.72 -11.30
C ASP A 619 -14.75 -36.84 -11.87
N PHE A 620 -13.76 -37.22 -11.05
CA PHE A 620 -12.35 -37.25 -11.44
C PHE A 620 -12.10 -38.13 -12.67
N GLU A 621 -12.80 -39.27 -12.78
CA GLU A 621 -12.71 -40.15 -13.95
C GLU A 621 -13.35 -39.52 -15.21
N ALA A 622 -14.45 -38.79 -15.06
CA ALA A 622 -15.09 -38.09 -16.16
C ALA A 622 -14.19 -36.95 -16.67
N GLU A 623 -13.57 -36.20 -15.75
CA GLU A 623 -12.58 -35.19 -16.08
C GLU A 623 -11.35 -35.79 -16.76
N MET A 624 -10.85 -36.94 -16.31
CA MET A 624 -9.76 -37.65 -16.99
C MET A 624 -10.15 -38.12 -18.40
N LYS A 625 -11.40 -38.54 -18.62
CA LYS A 625 -11.86 -38.90 -19.97
C LYS A 625 -11.92 -37.69 -20.89
N ARG A 626 -12.32 -36.52 -20.36
CA ARG A 626 -12.37 -35.24 -21.08
C ARG A 626 -10.97 -34.70 -21.37
N MET A 627 -10.11 -34.65 -20.36
CA MET A 627 -8.71 -34.21 -20.39
C MET A 627 -7.82 -35.36 -19.89
N PRO A 628 -7.25 -36.17 -20.81
CA PRO A 628 -6.49 -37.38 -20.46
C PRO A 628 -5.41 -37.20 -19.39
N ASN A 629 -4.75 -36.04 -19.33
CA ASN A 629 -3.74 -35.74 -18.33
C ASN A 629 -3.80 -34.28 -17.84
N PHE A 630 -4.95 -33.86 -17.31
CA PHE A 630 -5.09 -32.52 -16.70
C PHE A 630 -4.14 -32.30 -15.50
N ALA A 631 -3.56 -33.35 -14.92
CA ALA A 631 -2.50 -33.19 -13.93
C ALA A 631 -1.23 -32.56 -14.55
N LEU A 632 -0.88 -32.93 -15.79
CA LEU A 632 0.22 -32.31 -16.52
C LEU A 632 -0.08 -30.84 -16.83
N HIS A 633 -1.32 -30.49 -17.16
CA HIS A 633 -1.74 -29.10 -17.37
C HIS A 633 -1.39 -28.22 -16.16
N GLU A 634 -1.85 -28.59 -14.97
CA GLU A 634 -1.60 -27.81 -13.75
C GLU A 634 -0.12 -27.83 -13.33
N LEU A 635 0.57 -28.94 -13.58
CA LEU A 635 2.02 -29.04 -13.36
C LEU A 635 2.82 -28.19 -14.37
N ALA A 636 2.30 -27.95 -15.57
CA ALA A 636 2.89 -27.02 -16.54
C ALA A 636 2.79 -25.58 -16.03
N HIS A 637 1.65 -25.17 -15.45
CA HIS A 637 1.53 -23.88 -14.74
C HIS A 637 2.56 -23.77 -13.60
N ALA A 638 2.73 -24.84 -12.82
CA ALA A 638 3.71 -24.87 -11.75
C ALA A 638 5.16 -24.75 -12.26
N PHE A 639 5.49 -25.44 -13.36
CA PHE A 639 6.80 -25.37 -14.00
C PHE A 639 7.09 -23.98 -14.57
N HIS A 640 6.12 -23.40 -15.28
CA HIS A 640 6.18 -22.05 -15.81
C HIS A 640 6.42 -21.03 -14.70
N HIS A 641 5.72 -21.15 -13.56
CA HIS A 641 5.89 -20.23 -12.45
C HIS A 641 7.20 -20.42 -11.68
N ARG A 642 7.61 -21.67 -11.42
CA ARG A 642 8.67 -21.99 -10.43
C ARG A 642 10.03 -22.26 -11.03
N VAL A 643 10.09 -22.72 -12.28
CA VAL A 643 11.31 -23.25 -12.89
C VAL A 643 11.80 -22.36 -14.02
N LEU A 644 10.90 -21.86 -14.86
CA LEU A 644 11.27 -20.99 -15.96
C LEU A 644 11.75 -19.62 -15.46
N GLN A 645 12.74 -19.07 -16.17
CA GLN A 645 13.22 -17.72 -15.93
C GLN A 645 12.07 -16.71 -16.08
N ASP A 646 12.00 -15.78 -15.12
CA ASP A 646 10.97 -14.75 -14.99
C ASP A 646 9.55 -15.29 -14.73
N GLY A 647 9.39 -16.59 -14.48
CA GLY A 647 8.11 -17.20 -14.14
C GLY A 647 7.05 -16.95 -15.23
N PHE A 648 5.83 -16.60 -14.82
CA PHE A 648 4.76 -16.18 -15.73
C PHE A 648 5.07 -14.90 -16.53
N ALA A 649 6.16 -14.20 -16.22
CA ALA A 649 6.60 -13.06 -17.01
C ALA A 649 7.50 -13.45 -18.21
N ASN A 650 7.78 -14.74 -18.42
CA ASN A 650 8.68 -15.23 -19.47
C ASN A 650 8.38 -14.62 -20.86
N ALA A 651 9.36 -13.90 -21.39
CA ALA A 651 9.20 -13.12 -22.61
C ALA A 651 9.03 -14.00 -23.86
N GLU A 652 9.65 -15.19 -23.90
CA GLU A 652 9.59 -16.09 -25.06
C GLU A 652 8.19 -16.68 -25.21
N ILE A 653 7.59 -17.13 -24.10
CA ILE A 653 6.20 -17.64 -24.07
C ILE A 653 5.22 -16.53 -24.45
N LYS A 654 5.36 -15.33 -23.87
CA LYS A 654 4.51 -14.18 -24.21
C LYS A 654 4.61 -13.83 -25.70
N ALA A 655 5.82 -13.86 -26.26
CA ALA A 655 6.03 -13.57 -27.67
C ALA A 655 5.38 -14.64 -28.57
N ALA A 656 5.52 -15.92 -28.23
CA ALA A 656 4.88 -17.02 -28.95
C ALA A 656 3.35 -16.90 -28.91
N TYR A 657 2.77 -16.72 -27.72
CA TYR A 657 1.34 -16.48 -27.54
C TYR A 657 0.83 -15.31 -28.38
N ASN A 658 1.51 -14.17 -28.35
CA ASN A 658 1.09 -12.99 -29.09
C ASN A 658 1.11 -13.22 -30.61
N ARG A 659 2.06 -14.03 -31.12
CA ARG A 659 2.10 -14.42 -32.53
C ARG A 659 0.95 -15.35 -32.89
N ALA A 660 0.76 -16.45 -32.16
CA ALA A 660 -0.33 -17.40 -32.37
C ALA A 660 -1.70 -16.72 -32.31
N ARG A 661 -1.88 -15.79 -31.36
CA ARG A 661 -3.08 -14.96 -31.23
C ARG A 661 -3.27 -14.02 -32.42
N ALA A 662 -2.21 -13.38 -32.91
CA ALA A 662 -2.29 -12.49 -34.07
C ALA A 662 -2.59 -13.26 -35.37
N ALA A 663 -2.10 -14.50 -35.49
CA ALA A 663 -2.34 -15.39 -36.61
C ALA A 663 -3.75 -16.02 -36.60
N GLY A 664 -4.44 -16.01 -35.45
CA GLY A 664 -5.78 -16.59 -35.30
C GLY A 664 -5.80 -18.12 -35.35
N GLU A 665 -4.64 -18.77 -35.19
CA GLU A 665 -4.42 -20.22 -35.37
C GLU A 665 -5.26 -21.09 -34.41
N TYR A 666 -5.70 -20.51 -33.29
CA TYR A 666 -6.45 -21.18 -32.24
C TYR A 666 -7.86 -20.59 -32.03
N ASP A 667 -8.28 -19.63 -32.88
CA ASP A 667 -9.58 -18.97 -32.70
C ASP A 667 -10.77 -19.90 -32.99
N ARG A 668 -10.51 -20.98 -33.73
CA ARG A 668 -11.52 -21.98 -34.10
C ARG A 668 -10.87 -23.34 -34.32
N VAL A 669 -10.83 -24.15 -33.27
CA VAL A 669 -10.24 -25.50 -33.29
C VAL A 669 -11.23 -26.54 -32.80
N GLU A 670 -10.97 -27.79 -33.14
CA GLU A 670 -11.78 -28.91 -32.65
C GLU A 670 -11.51 -29.14 -31.16
N ARG A 671 -12.54 -29.46 -30.39
CA ARG A 671 -12.46 -29.84 -28.99
C ARG A 671 -13.15 -31.19 -28.78
N THR A 672 -12.45 -32.12 -28.14
CA THR A 672 -13.05 -33.39 -27.76
C THR A 672 -13.82 -33.28 -26.44
N ARG A 673 -14.94 -34.01 -26.36
CA ARG A 673 -15.75 -34.07 -25.13
C ARG A 673 -15.37 -35.23 -24.22
N GLY A 674 -14.56 -36.19 -24.71
CA GLY A 674 -14.10 -37.35 -23.95
C GLY A 674 -15.17 -38.38 -23.56
N ASP A 675 -16.45 -38.06 -23.73
CA ASP A 675 -17.61 -38.87 -23.35
C ASP A 675 -18.27 -39.61 -24.54
N GLY A 676 -17.59 -39.62 -25.70
CA GLY A 676 -18.09 -40.23 -26.93
C GLY A 676 -19.10 -39.37 -27.71
N ARG A 677 -19.48 -38.19 -27.21
CA ARG A 677 -20.26 -37.23 -28.00
C ARG A 677 -19.42 -36.63 -29.13
N PRO A 678 -20.06 -36.14 -30.21
CA PRO A 678 -19.35 -35.46 -31.29
C PRO A 678 -18.51 -34.28 -30.76
N ASN A 679 -17.32 -34.14 -31.32
CA ASN A 679 -16.43 -33.02 -31.03
C ASN A 679 -17.11 -31.69 -31.38
N THR A 680 -16.77 -30.64 -30.62
CA THR A 680 -17.20 -29.27 -30.93
C THR A 680 -16.10 -28.50 -31.64
N VAL A 681 -16.47 -27.37 -32.23
CA VAL A 681 -15.52 -26.41 -32.78
C VAL A 681 -15.70 -25.10 -32.05
N GLU A 682 -14.67 -24.67 -31.33
CA GLU A 682 -14.71 -23.48 -30.48
C GLU A 682 -13.31 -22.86 -30.39
N ARG A 683 -13.20 -21.72 -29.72
CA ARG A 683 -11.91 -21.06 -29.50
C ARG A 683 -11.11 -21.85 -28.47
N ALA A 684 -9.85 -22.14 -28.77
CA ALA A 684 -9.00 -22.93 -27.87
C ALA A 684 -8.81 -22.23 -26.53
N TYR A 685 -8.81 -23.00 -25.44
CA TYR A 685 -8.57 -22.46 -24.10
C TYR A 685 -7.20 -21.80 -23.96
N ALA A 686 -6.23 -22.31 -24.72
CA ALA A 686 -4.89 -21.76 -24.93
C ALA A 686 -4.88 -20.26 -25.26
N MET A 687 -5.94 -19.70 -25.84
CA MET A 687 -6.00 -18.27 -26.21
C MET A 687 -6.43 -17.33 -25.08
N THR A 688 -6.73 -17.85 -23.90
CA THR A 688 -7.08 -17.05 -22.72
C THR A 688 -5.94 -16.11 -22.33
N ASP A 689 -4.74 -16.65 -22.13
CA ASP A 689 -3.54 -15.90 -21.82
C ASP A 689 -2.26 -16.75 -22.09
N PRO A 690 -1.04 -16.18 -21.97
CA PRO A 690 0.19 -16.91 -22.22
C PRO A 690 0.43 -18.11 -21.30
N MET A 691 -0.17 -18.17 -20.11
CA MET A 691 -0.01 -19.28 -19.17
C MET A 691 -0.81 -20.48 -19.67
N GLU A 692 -2.08 -20.26 -20.01
CA GLU A 692 -2.93 -21.30 -20.59
C GLU A 692 -2.41 -21.79 -21.93
N TYR A 693 -1.87 -20.88 -22.75
CA TYR A 693 -1.20 -21.26 -24.00
C TYR A 693 -0.04 -22.22 -23.77
N PHE A 694 0.79 -21.97 -22.76
CA PHE A 694 1.90 -22.84 -22.40
C PHE A 694 1.43 -24.20 -21.86
N ALA A 695 0.41 -24.21 -21.00
CA ALA A 695 -0.10 -25.43 -20.38
C ALA A 695 -0.78 -26.37 -21.40
N GLU A 696 -1.72 -25.84 -22.20
CA GLU A 696 -2.44 -26.59 -23.24
C GLU A 696 -1.50 -27.18 -24.30
N THR A 697 -0.55 -26.38 -24.78
CA THR A 697 0.42 -26.86 -25.77
C THR A 697 1.43 -27.84 -25.16
N THR A 698 1.71 -27.75 -23.85
CA THR A 698 2.49 -28.77 -23.12
C THR A 698 1.75 -30.11 -23.06
N GLU A 699 0.43 -30.10 -22.84
CA GLU A 699 -0.38 -31.34 -22.88
C GLU A 699 -0.31 -32.00 -24.25
N ALA A 700 -0.48 -31.25 -25.34
CA ALA A 700 -0.33 -31.79 -26.69
C ALA A 700 1.09 -32.32 -26.94
N PHE A 701 2.12 -31.70 -26.34
CA PHE A 701 3.53 -32.04 -26.60
C PHE A 701 4.01 -33.32 -25.90
N PHE A 702 3.52 -33.61 -24.69
CA PHE A 702 3.92 -34.80 -23.91
C PHE A 702 2.82 -35.84 -23.71
N SER A 703 1.56 -35.48 -23.94
CA SER A 703 0.39 -36.32 -23.70
C SER A 703 -0.64 -36.08 -24.81
N ARG A 704 -1.93 -36.04 -24.44
CA ARG A 704 -3.04 -35.74 -25.33
C ARG A 704 -3.85 -34.56 -24.79
N ASN A 705 -3.98 -33.52 -25.61
CA ASN A 705 -4.81 -32.35 -25.29
C ASN A 705 -6.30 -32.59 -25.58
N ASP A 706 -7.19 -31.82 -24.95
CA ASP A 706 -8.63 -31.85 -25.26
C ASP A 706 -9.04 -30.84 -26.36
N PHE A 707 -8.20 -29.85 -26.65
CA PHE A 707 -8.28 -28.99 -27.84
C PHE A 707 -7.26 -29.39 -28.91
N PHE A 708 -7.64 -29.26 -30.19
CA PHE A 708 -6.70 -29.42 -31.28
C PHE A 708 -5.66 -28.28 -31.23
N PRO A 709 -4.34 -28.58 -31.39
CA PRO A 709 -3.75 -29.87 -31.72
C PRO A 709 -3.78 -30.86 -30.54
N PHE A 710 -4.27 -32.08 -30.78
CA PHE A 710 -4.46 -33.06 -29.70
C PHE A 710 -3.18 -33.80 -29.36
N THR A 711 -2.27 -33.93 -30.32
CA THR A 711 -1.06 -34.74 -30.21
C THR A 711 0.19 -33.95 -30.58
N ARG A 712 1.34 -34.50 -30.20
CA ARG A 712 2.66 -33.89 -30.46
C ARG A 712 2.93 -33.65 -31.95
N ASP A 713 2.54 -34.60 -32.80
CA ASP A 713 2.74 -34.49 -34.25
C ASP A 713 1.77 -33.51 -34.91
N GLU A 714 0.59 -33.33 -34.34
CA GLU A 714 -0.33 -32.26 -34.76
C GLU A 714 0.19 -30.91 -34.31
N LEU A 715 0.67 -30.78 -33.07
CA LEU A 715 1.27 -29.54 -32.57
C LEU A 715 2.48 -29.14 -33.42
N LYS A 716 3.35 -30.08 -33.78
CA LYS A 716 4.50 -29.82 -34.65
C LYS A 716 4.10 -29.26 -36.02
N ARG A 717 2.95 -29.66 -36.56
CA ARG A 717 2.44 -29.21 -37.86
C ARG A 717 1.64 -27.91 -37.76
N HIS A 718 0.85 -27.78 -36.70
CA HIS A 718 -0.06 -26.66 -36.47
C HIS A 718 0.66 -25.42 -35.93
N ASP A 719 1.59 -25.61 -35.00
CA ASP A 719 2.34 -24.55 -34.32
C ASP A 719 3.82 -24.98 -34.14
N PRO A 720 4.59 -25.00 -35.25
CA PRO A 720 5.97 -25.46 -35.24
C PRO A 720 6.89 -24.60 -34.37
N GLU A 721 6.57 -23.32 -34.19
CA GLU A 721 7.35 -22.41 -33.34
C GLU A 721 7.15 -22.74 -31.86
N MET A 722 5.91 -22.92 -31.41
CA MET A 722 5.66 -23.33 -30.03
C MET A 722 6.19 -24.73 -29.77
N PHE A 723 6.09 -25.64 -30.73
CA PHE A 723 6.72 -26.96 -30.64
C PHE A 723 8.23 -26.87 -30.36
N ALA A 724 8.95 -26.04 -31.11
CA ALA A 724 10.39 -25.84 -30.91
C ALA A 724 10.69 -25.18 -29.55
N LEU A 725 9.89 -24.19 -29.16
CA LEU A 725 10.03 -23.50 -27.88
C LEU A 725 9.80 -24.44 -26.69
N LEU A 726 8.76 -25.29 -26.73
CA LEU A 726 8.52 -26.29 -25.69
C LEU A 726 9.67 -27.27 -25.57
N GLY A 727 10.24 -27.74 -26.69
CA GLY A 727 11.43 -28.59 -26.68
C GLY A 727 12.59 -27.95 -25.94
N LYS A 728 12.86 -26.66 -26.20
CA LYS A 728 13.88 -25.88 -25.50
C LYS A 728 13.56 -25.74 -24.00
N LEU A 729 12.36 -25.27 -23.66
CA LEU A 729 11.98 -24.91 -22.29
C LEU A 729 11.91 -26.13 -21.35
N TRP A 730 11.43 -27.26 -21.86
CA TRP A 730 11.35 -28.51 -21.10
C TRP A 730 12.66 -29.31 -21.13
N GLY A 731 13.68 -28.87 -21.87
CA GLY A 731 14.98 -29.54 -21.96
C GLY A 731 14.94 -30.85 -22.74
N VAL A 732 14.08 -30.95 -23.75
CA VAL A 732 14.04 -32.09 -24.67
C VAL A 732 15.15 -31.93 -25.71
N ALA A 733 16.04 -32.90 -25.81
CA ALA A 733 17.08 -32.91 -26.82
C ALA A 733 16.45 -32.82 -28.23
N PRO A 734 17.03 -32.03 -29.17
CA PRO A 734 16.61 -32.08 -30.56
C PRO A 734 16.75 -33.52 -31.06
N ALA A 735 15.72 -34.06 -31.71
CA ALA A 735 15.83 -35.37 -32.34
C ALA A 735 17.00 -35.34 -33.34
N GLN A 736 17.92 -36.31 -33.24
CA GLN A 736 18.96 -36.52 -34.24
C GLN A 736 18.36 -36.98 -35.56
#